data_AF-A0AAU2MTL9-F1
#
_entry.id   AF-A0AAU2MTL9-F1
#
_cell.length_a   1.000
_cell.length_b   1.000
_cell.length_c   1.000
_cell.angle_alpha   90.00
_cell.angle_beta   90.00
_cell.angle_gamma   90.00
#
_symmetry.space_group_name_H-M   'P 1'
#
loop_
_entity.id
_entity.type
_entity.pdbx_description
1 polymer ?
#
loop_
_entity_poly.entity_id
_entity_poly.type
_entity_poly.pdbx_seq_one_letter_code
_entity_poly.pdbx_strand_id
1 'polypeptide(L)'
;MIARRDLLVAGAVGGAALVLPAPNEAVALPNETTVVPGARSVGNFQVSTLDPTTIPKYVTDLVIPPVMPKARHSERHGIDTYVIGVRQFSQQVLPPALPSTTVWGYGSLGDSSTFNYPSFTIEAKTDRPVRVTWVNDLVDSQGRFLPHLLAVDPTLHWANPPGGTSGRDSRPTFTSTPGPYTGPVPIVTHLHGGHSTEESDGYTEAWYLPRANNIPAGFATVGSFYDEFREKFADGHGLKWDPGTATFQYANDQRASTLWFHDHTLGLTRLNVYAGPAGFYLLRGGDGDLPKGALPGPAPAFGDRPGTRYHEIPLAIQDRSFNSDGSLFYPTSREFFDGFAGPYIPTTDVPPIWNPEFFANTMVVNGRTWPKHEVEPRRYRLRFLNGCNARFLILKIADSPTVRPARSAVPFWQIGNEGGFLPAPVRLERLLLANAERADVIVDFTGIPEGTELYLINEGSDEPFGRGEPGVAFPVADPATTGQVMKFVVGPLASKDTSVPPDRLRLPRIRPLGSSSVTRRLSLNEANSTNPLVPPGTPVQNLLGTVDSAGNPVLLEWDDPVTENPRLNATETWELYNFTVDAHPIHIHEVAFEVVNRQPFTGSPTPPESWERGFKDTVIAYPGEITRVKARFDHPGRFVWHCHIVEHEDNEMMRPLQIGGRRTEGH
;
A
#
# COMPACT_ATOMS: atom_id res chain seq x y z
N MET A 1 -28.91 2.53 -39.26
CA MET A 1 -30.20 1.84 -39.05
C MET A 1 -29.92 0.36 -38.82
N ILE A 2 -30.27 -0.09 -37.61
CA ILE A 2 -30.58 -1.45 -37.13
C ILE A 2 -29.44 -2.49 -37.05
N ALA A 3 -29.22 -2.91 -35.79
CA ALA A 3 -28.26 -3.87 -35.26
C ALA A 3 -28.79 -5.32 -35.23
N ARG A 4 -27.86 -6.28 -35.04
CA ARG A 4 -28.05 -7.70 -34.67
C ARG A 4 -26.79 -8.09 -33.88
N ARG A 5 -26.72 -8.33 -32.56
CA ARG A 5 -27.51 -9.16 -31.63
C ARG A 5 -28.02 -10.47 -32.24
N ASP A 6 -27.61 -11.56 -31.58
CA ASP A 6 -27.91 -12.98 -31.79
C ASP A 6 -26.95 -13.76 -32.70
N LEU A 7 -25.91 -14.35 -32.08
CA LEU A 7 -25.50 -15.70 -32.47
C LEU A 7 -25.42 -16.58 -31.22
N LEU A 8 -26.44 -17.43 -31.10
CA LEU A 8 -26.66 -18.40 -30.03
C LEU A 8 -25.67 -19.56 -30.09
N VAL A 9 -25.27 -19.93 -28.89
CA VAL A 9 -24.72 -21.22 -28.44
C VAL A 9 -25.68 -22.37 -28.78
N ALA A 10 -25.18 -23.42 -29.43
CA ALA A 10 -25.67 -24.80 -29.25
C ALA A 10 -24.69 -25.82 -29.85
N GLY A 11 -24.12 -26.71 -29.01
CA GLY A 11 -23.30 -27.84 -29.46
C GLY A 11 -22.64 -28.63 -28.32
N ALA A 12 -23.45 -29.45 -27.63
CA ALA A 12 -23.18 -30.62 -26.76
C ALA A 12 -21.77 -31.29 -26.78
N VAL A 13 -21.23 -31.97 -25.76
CA VAL A 13 -21.60 -32.39 -24.38
C VAL A 13 -20.29 -32.93 -23.77
N GLY A 14 -20.02 -32.64 -22.49
CA GLY A 14 -19.05 -33.38 -21.66
C GLY A 14 -17.93 -32.55 -21.02
N GLY A 15 -18.18 -32.05 -19.80
CA GLY A 15 -17.18 -31.41 -18.94
C GLY A 15 -17.85 -30.37 -18.05
N ALA A 16 -17.69 -30.50 -16.73
CA ALA A 16 -18.24 -29.57 -15.75
C ALA A 16 -17.73 -28.15 -16.03
N ALA A 17 -18.58 -27.31 -16.62
CA ALA A 17 -18.30 -25.90 -16.84
C ALA A 17 -18.52 -25.16 -15.52
N LEU A 18 -17.45 -24.61 -14.96
CA LEU A 18 -17.55 -23.53 -13.98
C LEU A 18 -18.33 -22.39 -14.64
N VAL A 19 -19.54 -22.14 -14.15
CA VAL A 19 -20.29 -20.93 -14.44
C VAL A 19 -19.66 -19.84 -13.57
N LEU A 20 -18.84 -19.00 -14.18
CA LEU A 20 -18.34 -17.77 -13.55
C LEU A 20 -19.54 -16.84 -13.34
N PRO A 21 -19.84 -16.39 -12.10
CA PRO A 21 -20.83 -15.35 -11.88
C PRO A 21 -20.35 -14.03 -12.52
N ALA A 22 -21.30 -13.18 -12.91
CA ALA A 22 -21.01 -11.82 -13.34
C ALA A 22 -20.33 -11.03 -12.21
N PRO A 23 -19.46 -10.06 -12.51
CA PRO A 23 -18.80 -9.26 -11.47
C PRO A 23 -19.86 -8.60 -10.58
N ASN A 24 -19.74 -8.82 -9.28
CA ASN A 24 -20.47 -8.04 -8.28
C ASN A 24 -19.99 -6.58 -8.43
N GLU A 25 -20.92 -5.65 -8.67
CA GLU A 25 -20.61 -4.23 -8.75
C GLU A 25 -20.12 -3.75 -7.37
N ALA A 26 -18.85 -3.35 -7.27
CA ALA A 26 -18.36 -2.64 -6.10
C ALA A 26 -19.07 -1.29 -6.02
N VAL A 27 -19.57 -0.95 -4.82
CA VAL A 27 -20.27 0.32 -4.57
C VAL A 27 -19.24 1.43 -4.39
N ALA A 28 -18.89 2.12 -5.48
CA ALA A 28 -18.33 3.46 -5.39
C ALA A 28 -19.36 4.39 -4.73
N LEU A 29 -18.93 5.31 -3.85
CA LEU A 29 -19.84 6.32 -3.28
C LEU A 29 -20.51 7.11 -4.42
N PRO A 30 -21.84 6.99 -4.65
CA PRO A 30 -22.49 7.80 -5.67
C PRO A 30 -22.50 9.27 -5.24
N ASN A 31 -22.31 10.19 -6.18
CA ASN A 31 -22.27 11.64 -5.96
C ASN A 31 -23.58 12.25 -5.40
N GLU A 32 -24.65 11.47 -5.21
CA GLU A 32 -25.87 11.92 -4.52
C GLU A 32 -26.47 10.77 -3.69
N THR A 33 -26.09 10.63 -2.42
CA THR A 33 -26.87 9.84 -1.47
C THR A 33 -27.95 10.73 -0.86
N THR A 34 -29.13 10.75 -1.49
CA THR A 34 -30.34 11.02 -0.72
C THR A 34 -30.59 9.80 0.15
N VAL A 35 -30.39 9.96 1.46
CA VAL A 35 -30.75 8.97 2.48
C VAL A 35 -32.19 8.53 2.23
N VAL A 36 -32.39 7.26 1.88
CA VAL A 36 -33.71 6.65 1.88
C VAL A 36 -34.25 6.77 3.31
N PRO A 37 -35.37 7.48 3.57
CA PRO A 37 -35.89 7.60 4.93
C PRO A 37 -36.47 6.24 5.34
N GLY A 38 -35.67 5.41 6.00
CA GLY A 38 -36.10 4.08 6.43
C GLY A 38 -35.05 3.25 7.17
N ALA A 39 -33.75 3.46 6.94
CA ALA A 39 -32.71 2.77 7.69
C ALA A 39 -32.53 3.44 9.06
N ARG A 40 -33.08 2.82 10.11
CA ARG A 40 -32.71 3.17 11.49
C ARG A 40 -31.28 2.69 11.71
N SER A 41 -30.32 3.60 11.60
CA SER A 41 -28.96 3.35 12.07
C SER A 41 -29.01 3.00 13.56
N VAL A 42 -28.51 1.82 13.90
CA VAL A 42 -28.19 1.47 15.28
C VAL A 42 -26.69 1.74 15.43
N GLY A 43 -26.34 3.02 15.60
CA GLY A 43 -24.96 3.48 15.77
C GLY A 43 -24.85 5.00 15.63
N ASN A 44 -24.39 5.67 16.70
CA ASN A 44 -24.33 7.13 16.88
C ASN A 44 -23.30 7.86 15.98
N PHE A 45 -23.39 7.79 14.65
CA PHE A 45 -22.69 8.73 13.77
C PHE A 45 -23.69 9.63 13.05
N GLN A 46 -23.94 10.81 13.63
CA GLN A 46 -24.85 11.85 13.12
C GLN A 46 -24.21 12.78 12.06
N VAL A 47 -22.99 12.48 11.61
CA VAL A 47 -22.26 13.36 10.67
C VAL A 47 -22.41 12.80 9.26
N SER A 48 -22.94 13.59 8.33
CA SER A 48 -23.04 13.20 6.93
C SER A 48 -21.66 13.15 6.29
N THR A 49 -21.48 12.27 5.30
CA THR A 49 -20.31 12.28 4.41
C THR A 49 -20.22 13.62 3.67
N LEU A 50 -19.01 14.09 3.43
CA LEU A 50 -18.73 15.29 2.66
C LEU A 50 -18.81 14.96 1.16
N ASP A 51 -19.61 15.73 0.42
CA ASP A 51 -19.66 15.64 -1.04
C ASP A 51 -18.33 16.10 -1.65
N PRO A 52 -17.56 15.20 -2.31
CA PRO A 52 -16.24 15.52 -2.87
C PRO A 52 -16.29 16.55 -4.00
N THR A 53 -17.45 16.73 -4.66
CA THR A 53 -17.62 17.72 -5.73
C THR A 53 -17.66 19.16 -5.20
N THR A 54 -17.99 19.33 -3.92
CA THR A 54 -18.03 20.64 -3.25
C THR A 54 -16.65 21.11 -2.74
N ILE A 55 -15.67 20.20 -2.66
CA ILE A 55 -14.33 20.52 -2.17
C ILE A 55 -13.56 21.31 -3.25
N PRO A 56 -13.09 22.54 -2.96
CA PRO A 56 -12.32 23.32 -3.92
C PRO A 56 -11.01 22.62 -4.32
N LYS A 57 -10.81 22.39 -5.62
CA LYS A 57 -9.61 21.73 -6.17
C LYS A 57 -8.52 22.76 -6.49
N TYR A 58 -7.27 22.36 -6.33
CA TYR A 58 -6.09 23.13 -6.75
C TYR A 58 -5.92 24.51 -6.07
N VAL A 59 -6.50 24.67 -4.87
CA VAL A 59 -6.39 25.91 -4.09
C VAL A 59 -5.30 25.85 -3.01
N THR A 60 -4.72 24.67 -2.77
CA THR A 60 -3.61 24.46 -1.83
C THR A 60 -2.36 24.03 -2.57
N ASP A 61 -1.20 24.48 -2.10
CA ASP A 61 0.08 24.05 -2.66
C ASP A 61 0.42 22.64 -2.20
N LEU A 62 1.11 21.90 -3.06
CA LEU A 62 1.66 20.58 -2.76
C LEU A 62 2.63 20.68 -1.58
N VAL A 63 2.43 19.81 -0.60
CA VAL A 63 3.42 19.58 0.45
C VAL A 63 4.52 18.67 -0.13
N ILE A 64 5.77 19.10 0.00
CA ILE A 64 6.93 18.26 -0.31
C ILE A 64 7.45 17.74 1.04
N PRO A 65 7.33 16.44 1.34
CA PRO A 65 7.70 15.88 2.64
C PRO A 65 9.15 16.22 2.99
N PRO A 66 9.40 16.91 4.11
CA PRO A 66 10.76 17.18 4.59
C PRO A 66 11.51 15.89 4.95
N VAL A 67 12.81 16.01 5.20
CA VAL A 67 13.64 14.90 5.68
C VAL A 67 13.48 14.73 7.19
N MET A 68 13.30 13.48 7.63
CA MET A 68 13.19 13.09 9.04
C MET A 68 14.50 13.42 9.77
N PRO A 69 14.47 14.16 10.89
CA PRO A 69 15.68 14.42 11.66
C PRO A 69 16.17 13.16 12.37
N LYS A 70 17.49 12.95 12.32
CA LYS A 70 18.17 11.92 13.11
C LYS A 70 18.09 12.24 14.61
N ALA A 71 18.16 11.20 15.44
CA ALA A 71 18.26 11.35 16.89
C ALA A 71 19.56 12.08 17.29
N ARG A 72 19.54 12.73 18.46
CA ARG A 72 20.74 13.41 18.99
C ARG A 72 21.89 12.40 19.15
N HIS A 73 23.10 12.81 18.76
CA HIS A 73 24.32 11.98 18.77
C HIS A 73 24.34 10.80 17.78
N SER A 74 23.50 10.82 16.75
CA SER A 74 23.40 9.72 15.77
C SER A 74 24.73 9.30 15.15
N GLU A 75 25.69 10.19 14.96
CA GLU A 75 26.90 9.87 14.21
C GLU A 75 27.99 9.11 14.98
N ARG A 76 27.82 8.86 16.30
CA ARG A 76 28.92 8.38 17.14
C ARG A 76 29.49 6.99 16.80
N HIS A 77 28.81 6.19 15.96
CA HIS A 77 29.22 4.81 15.67
C HIS A 77 29.02 4.36 14.22
N GLY A 78 28.93 5.28 13.25
CA GLY A 78 28.77 4.92 11.83
C GLY A 78 27.37 4.40 11.43
N ILE A 79 26.40 4.42 12.35
CA ILE A 79 24.99 4.05 12.15
C ILE A 79 24.15 5.32 12.27
N ASP A 80 23.22 5.57 11.37
CA ASP A 80 22.25 6.66 11.55
C ASP A 80 21.10 6.21 12.43
N THR A 81 20.82 6.93 13.52
CA THR A 81 19.79 6.55 14.50
C THR A 81 18.60 7.50 14.47
N TYR A 82 17.40 6.96 14.66
CA TYR A 82 16.14 7.68 14.75
C TYR A 82 15.30 7.15 15.91
N VAL A 83 14.49 8.02 16.51
CA VAL A 83 13.42 7.63 17.46
C VAL A 83 12.13 8.23 16.92
N ILE A 84 11.28 7.39 16.36
CA ILE A 84 10.11 7.81 15.57
C ILE A 84 8.86 7.24 16.24
N GLY A 85 7.94 8.13 16.63
CA GLY A 85 6.64 7.74 17.17
C GLY A 85 5.55 7.81 16.11
N VAL A 86 4.54 6.95 16.22
CA VAL A 86 3.23 7.17 15.59
C VAL A 86 2.32 7.90 16.57
N ARG A 87 1.76 9.04 16.16
CA ARG A 87 0.94 9.90 17.04
C ARG A 87 -0.29 10.42 16.30
N GLN A 88 -1.37 10.63 17.03
CA GLN A 88 -2.55 11.35 16.57
C GLN A 88 -2.36 12.87 16.64
N PHE A 89 -2.70 13.58 15.56
CA PHE A 89 -2.69 15.03 15.50
C PHE A 89 -3.72 15.55 14.48
N SER A 90 -3.90 16.87 14.43
CA SER A 90 -4.77 17.51 13.44
C SER A 90 -3.94 18.11 12.32
N GLN A 91 -4.31 17.82 11.06
CA GLN A 91 -3.68 18.35 9.87
C GLN A 91 -4.74 18.90 8.91
N GLN A 92 -4.42 20.03 8.26
CA GLN A 92 -5.28 20.60 7.22
C GLN A 92 -5.18 19.77 5.92
N VAL A 93 -5.83 18.61 5.83
CA VAL A 93 -5.83 17.77 4.62
C VAL A 93 -6.74 18.36 3.55
N LEU A 94 -7.97 18.71 3.95
CA LEU A 94 -8.91 19.49 3.14
C LEU A 94 -8.43 20.94 2.95
N PRO A 95 -8.94 21.70 1.97
CA PRO A 95 -8.61 23.11 1.81
C PRO A 95 -8.92 23.95 3.06
N PRO A 96 -8.20 25.05 3.35
CA PRO A 96 -8.35 25.83 4.58
C PRO A 96 -9.75 26.39 4.90
N ALA A 97 -10.65 26.42 3.92
CA ALA A 97 -12.04 26.81 4.12
C ALA A 97 -12.89 25.70 4.79
N LEU A 98 -12.37 24.48 4.85
CA LEU A 98 -12.99 23.31 5.48
C LEU A 98 -12.20 22.91 6.74
N PRO A 99 -12.83 22.17 7.68
CA PRO A 99 -12.17 21.79 8.93
C PRO A 99 -10.88 20.97 8.72
N SER A 100 -9.94 21.09 9.66
CA SER A 100 -8.77 20.21 9.70
C SER A 100 -9.17 18.77 10.05
N THR A 101 -8.43 17.81 9.51
CA THR A 101 -8.67 16.38 9.69
C THR A 101 -7.82 15.85 10.83
N THR A 102 -8.41 15.03 11.71
CA THR A 102 -7.62 14.24 12.67
C THR A 102 -7.02 13.05 11.93
N VAL A 103 -5.69 12.92 11.98
CA VAL A 103 -4.91 11.89 11.32
C VAL A 103 -3.84 11.35 12.26
N TRP A 104 -3.22 10.25 11.86
CA TRP A 104 -1.99 9.74 12.44
C TRP A 104 -0.82 9.98 11.49
N GLY A 105 0.40 9.96 12.04
CA GLY A 105 1.61 10.09 11.26
C GLY A 105 2.84 9.76 12.08
N TYR A 106 3.91 9.38 11.39
CA TYR A 106 5.19 9.15 12.02
C TYR A 106 5.96 10.47 12.14
N GLY A 107 6.59 10.68 13.29
CA GLY A 107 7.41 11.86 13.57
C GLY A 107 8.51 11.55 14.57
N SER A 108 9.55 12.38 14.58
CA SER A 108 10.59 12.33 15.61
C SER A 108 9.97 12.59 16.98
N LEU A 109 10.11 11.64 17.90
CA LEU A 109 9.48 11.74 19.23
C LEU A 109 9.96 12.96 20.02
N GLY A 110 11.21 13.38 19.79
CA GLY A 110 11.81 14.56 20.42
C GLY A 110 11.42 15.90 19.80
N ASP A 111 10.67 15.92 18.70
CA ASP A 111 10.24 17.12 18.00
C ASP A 111 8.83 16.95 17.40
N SER A 112 7.83 17.47 18.12
CA SER A 112 6.43 17.37 17.71
C SER A 112 6.10 18.06 16.38
N SER A 113 6.96 18.95 15.89
CA SER A 113 6.75 19.64 14.60
C SER A 113 6.99 18.73 13.39
N THR A 114 7.59 17.56 13.61
CA THR A 114 7.93 16.59 12.55
C THR A 114 6.82 15.58 12.26
N PHE A 115 5.76 15.55 13.07
CA PHE A 115 4.61 14.69 12.82
C PHE A 115 3.81 15.25 11.65
N ASN A 116 3.74 14.47 10.57
CA ASN A 116 3.14 14.89 9.32
C ASN A 116 2.47 13.70 8.63
N TYR A 117 1.45 13.99 7.82
CA TYR A 117 0.81 13.05 6.93
C TYR A 117 1.02 13.53 5.48
N PRO A 118 1.72 12.77 4.61
CA PRO A 118 2.56 11.63 4.95
C PRO A 118 3.73 12.05 5.84
N SER A 119 4.37 11.07 6.44
CA SER A 119 5.48 11.26 7.37
C SER A 119 6.70 11.83 6.63
N PHE A 120 7.59 12.49 7.39
CA PHE A 120 8.86 12.96 6.82
C PHE A 120 9.68 11.80 6.25
N THR A 121 10.44 12.09 5.20
CA THR A 121 11.24 11.10 4.45
C THR A 121 12.51 10.72 5.22
N ILE A 122 12.77 9.43 5.39
CA ILE A 122 14.09 8.97 5.84
C ILE A 122 15.02 8.92 4.61
N GLU A 123 16.08 9.72 4.62
CA GLU A 123 17.16 9.64 3.62
C GLU A 123 18.27 8.74 4.15
N ALA A 124 18.60 7.69 3.40
CA ALA A 124 19.60 6.68 3.77
C ALA A 124 20.64 6.51 2.67
N LYS A 125 21.78 5.90 3.02
CA LYS A 125 22.85 5.61 2.07
C LYS A 125 23.09 4.11 2.01
N THR A 126 23.38 3.61 0.81
CA THR A 126 23.81 2.23 0.61
C THR A 126 25.02 1.93 1.49
N ASP A 127 25.03 0.74 2.09
CA ASP A 127 26.04 0.22 3.02
C ASP A 127 26.26 1.05 4.29
N ARG A 128 25.32 1.96 4.62
CA ARG A 128 25.29 2.69 5.89
C ARG A 128 24.07 2.26 6.70
N PRO A 129 24.26 1.52 7.80
CA PRO A 129 23.12 1.07 8.59
C PRO A 129 22.29 2.22 9.16
N VAL A 130 20.98 2.02 9.17
CA VAL A 130 20.01 2.89 9.84
C VAL A 130 19.35 2.10 10.96
N ARG A 131 19.24 2.68 12.15
CA ARG A 131 18.54 2.10 13.29
C ARG A 131 17.39 3.01 13.70
N VAL A 132 16.18 2.46 13.73
CA VAL A 132 14.98 3.20 14.10
C VAL A 132 14.33 2.54 15.31
N THR A 133 14.18 3.29 16.40
CA THR A 133 13.26 2.91 17.47
C THR A 133 11.89 3.46 17.13
N TRP A 134 11.00 2.56 16.73
CA TRP A 134 9.58 2.82 16.50
C TRP A 134 8.84 2.83 17.84
N VAL A 135 8.01 3.84 18.06
CA VAL A 135 7.29 4.06 19.32
C VAL A 135 5.80 4.17 19.05
N ASN A 136 5.00 3.38 19.77
CA ASN A 136 3.55 3.52 19.74
C ASN A 136 3.16 4.65 20.71
N ASP A 137 3.01 5.85 20.15
CA ASP A 137 2.71 7.10 20.87
C ASP A 137 1.23 7.51 20.69
N LEU A 138 0.35 6.51 20.50
CA LEU A 138 -1.11 6.66 20.46
C LEU A 138 -1.67 6.74 21.89
N VAL A 139 -1.23 7.78 22.60
CA VAL A 139 -1.68 8.13 23.95
C VAL A 139 -2.13 9.57 24.01
N ASP A 140 -3.03 9.88 24.93
CA ASP A 140 -3.39 11.26 25.26
C ASP A 140 -2.33 11.93 26.15
N SER A 141 -2.53 13.21 26.45
CA SER A 141 -1.63 13.99 27.30
C SER A 141 -1.54 13.49 28.75
N GLN A 142 -2.43 12.59 29.17
CA GLN A 142 -2.42 11.94 30.49
C GLN A 142 -1.77 10.55 30.45
N GLY A 143 -1.24 10.13 29.30
CA GLY A 143 -0.64 8.81 29.10
C GLY A 143 -1.67 7.68 29.03
N ARG A 144 -2.93 7.99 28.73
CA ARG A 144 -3.99 6.98 28.50
C ARG A 144 -4.01 6.61 27.03
N PHE A 145 -4.31 5.36 26.69
CA PHE A 145 -4.39 4.94 25.29
C PHE A 145 -5.48 5.71 24.54
N LEU A 146 -5.25 5.97 23.27
CA LEU A 146 -6.28 6.42 22.32
C LEU A 146 -6.88 5.20 21.61
N PRO A 147 -8.22 5.10 21.49
CA PRO A 147 -8.84 4.11 20.61
C PRO A 147 -8.56 4.47 19.14
N HIS A 148 -8.79 3.51 18.25
CA HIS A 148 -8.65 3.73 16.81
C HIS A 148 -9.61 4.83 16.31
N LEU A 149 -9.20 5.62 15.30
CA LEU A 149 -10.02 6.68 14.69
C LEU A 149 -11.25 6.14 13.93
N LEU A 150 -11.11 4.93 13.42
CA LEU A 150 -12.03 4.19 12.54
C LEU A 150 -12.52 2.91 13.22
N ALA A 151 -13.65 2.37 12.76
CA ALA A 151 -14.26 1.17 13.33
C ALA A 151 -13.41 -0.09 13.08
N VAL A 152 -12.82 -0.65 14.13
CA VAL A 152 -12.08 -1.92 14.10
C VAL A 152 -13.06 -3.09 14.19
N ASP A 153 -13.00 -4.00 13.22
CA ASP A 153 -13.77 -5.25 13.22
C ASP A 153 -13.09 -6.32 14.09
N PRO A 154 -13.62 -6.68 15.26
CA PRO A 154 -12.98 -7.65 16.13
C PRO A 154 -13.26 -9.11 15.71
N THR A 155 -14.00 -9.35 14.62
CA THR A 155 -14.35 -10.71 14.14
C THR A 155 -13.38 -11.29 13.12
N LEU A 156 -12.43 -10.49 12.65
CA LEU A 156 -11.37 -10.95 11.75
C LEU A 156 -10.34 -11.80 12.51
N HIS A 157 -9.44 -12.44 11.76
CA HIS A 157 -8.14 -12.82 12.32
C HIS A 157 -7.27 -11.58 12.44
N TRP A 158 -6.89 -11.20 13.66
CA TRP A 158 -6.21 -9.94 13.90
C TRP A 158 -5.32 -9.96 15.12
N ALA A 159 -4.53 -8.90 15.27
CA ALA A 159 -3.71 -8.56 16.44
C ALA A 159 -4.58 -8.28 17.68
N ASN A 160 -5.29 -9.29 18.19
CA ASN A 160 -6.36 -9.18 19.19
C ASN A 160 -5.82 -8.98 20.63
N PRO A 161 -5.90 -7.80 21.26
CA PRO A 161 -5.40 -7.66 22.62
C PRO A 161 -6.27 -8.35 23.69
N PRO A 162 -7.62 -8.32 23.67
CA PRO A 162 -8.47 -9.02 24.62
C PRO A 162 -8.19 -10.54 24.75
N GLY A 163 -8.32 -11.06 25.97
CA GLY A 163 -8.14 -12.50 26.25
C GLY A 163 -6.69 -12.88 26.59
N GLY A 164 -5.81 -11.90 26.74
CA GLY A 164 -4.42 -12.08 27.15
C GLY A 164 -3.60 -12.80 26.10
N THR A 165 -2.45 -13.35 26.52
CA THR A 165 -1.50 -14.02 25.61
C THR A 165 -2.08 -15.26 24.93
N SER A 166 -3.16 -15.84 25.46
CA SER A 166 -3.88 -16.96 24.83
C SER A 166 -4.88 -16.53 23.76
N GLY A 167 -5.32 -15.27 23.79
CA GLY A 167 -6.31 -14.74 22.85
C GLY A 167 -5.73 -13.85 21.75
N ARG A 168 -4.45 -13.48 21.83
CA ARG A 168 -3.78 -12.69 20.78
C ARG A 168 -3.65 -13.44 19.46
N ASP A 169 -3.48 -12.68 18.39
CA ASP A 169 -3.22 -13.18 17.03
C ASP A 169 -4.22 -14.26 16.61
N SER A 170 -5.51 -14.03 16.88
CA SER A 170 -6.54 -15.03 16.70
C SER A 170 -7.75 -14.46 15.99
N ARG A 171 -8.60 -15.37 15.50
CA ARG A 171 -9.97 -15.08 15.08
C ARG A 171 -10.91 -15.34 16.26
N PRO A 172 -11.35 -14.30 17.02
CA PRO A 172 -12.10 -14.53 18.24
C PRO A 172 -13.49 -15.11 17.95
N THR A 173 -14.01 -15.91 18.87
CA THR A 173 -15.38 -16.44 18.79
C THR A 173 -16.34 -15.58 19.60
N PHE A 174 -17.56 -15.41 19.09
CA PHE A 174 -18.57 -14.54 19.68
C PHE A 174 -19.89 -15.29 19.89
N THR A 175 -20.61 -14.96 20.97
CA THR A 175 -21.98 -15.47 21.22
C THR A 175 -23.06 -14.56 20.66
N SER A 176 -22.70 -13.36 20.23
CA SER A 176 -23.56 -12.36 19.58
C SER A 176 -22.68 -11.43 18.75
N THR A 177 -23.21 -10.83 17.67
CA THR A 177 -22.46 -9.88 16.84
C THR A 177 -21.87 -8.75 17.69
N PRO A 178 -20.54 -8.61 17.76
CA PRO A 178 -19.90 -7.57 18.55
C PRO A 178 -20.01 -6.20 17.88
N GLY A 179 -19.91 -5.13 18.67
CA GLY A 179 -19.62 -3.79 18.16
C GLY A 179 -18.12 -3.63 17.83
N PRO A 180 -17.70 -2.46 17.32
CA PRO A 180 -16.30 -2.21 17.00
C PRO A 180 -15.42 -2.25 18.26
N TYR A 181 -14.17 -2.71 18.10
CA TYR A 181 -13.18 -2.66 19.16
C TYR A 181 -12.79 -1.21 19.50
N THR A 182 -12.69 -0.91 20.79
CA THR A 182 -12.45 0.46 21.32
C THR A 182 -11.28 0.53 22.31
N GLY A 183 -10.42 -0.50 22.32
CA GLY A 183 -9.26 -0.55 23.21
C GLY A 183 -7.99 0.09 22.62
N PRO A 184 -6.83 -0.10 23.26
CA PRO A 184 -5.53 0.36 22.77
C PRO A 184 -5.17 -0.25 21.41
N VAL A 185 -4.56 0.54 20.55
CA VAL A 185 -4.25 0.15 19.17
C VAL A 185 -2.86 -0.52 19.11
N PRO A 186 -2.77 -1.77 18.63
CA PRO A 186 -1.49 -2.40 18.32
C PRO A 186 -0.86 -1.82 17.05
N ILE A 187 0.47 -1.77 17.00
CA ILE A 187 1.27 -1.23 15.89
C ILE A 187 2.47 -2.15 15.63
N VAL A 188 2.84 -2.29 14.35
CA VAL A 188 4.16 -2.77 13.90
C VAL A 188 4.49 -2.11 12.56
N THR A 189 5.70 -1.58 12.40
CA THR A 189 6.07 -0.82 11.20
C THR A 189 6.85 -1.68 10.22
N HIS A 190 6.38 -1.82 8.98
CA HIS A 190 7.13 -2.47 7.90
C HIS A 190 7.93 -1.44 7.10
N LEU A 191 9.17 -1.79 6.71
CA LEU A 191 9.94 -1.07 5.68
C LEU A 191 9.80 -1.80 4.35
N HIS A 192 8.80 -1.41 3.57
CA HIS A 192 8.48 -2.01 2.27
C HIS A 192 9.61 -1.82 1.26
N GLY A 193 10.07 -2.95 0.73
CA GLY A 193 11.22 -3.03 -0.18
C GLY A 193 12.56 -3.02 0.53
N GLY A 194 12.57 -3.15 1.86
CA GLY A 194 13.78 -3.27 2.66
C GLY A 194 14.35 -4.69 2.63
N HIS A 195 15.62 -4.83 2.28
CA HIS A 195 16.39 -6.05 2.54
C HIS A 195 16.76 -6.11 4.03
N SER A 196 15.84 -6.65 4.83
CA SER A 196 15.88 -6.61 6.30
C SER A 196 15.92 -8.02 6.89
N THR A 197 16.41 -8.15 8.12
CA THR A 197 16.26 -9.37 8.92
C THR A 197 14.85 -9.45 9.52
N GLU A 198 14.36 -10.66 9.82
CA GLU A 198 12.98 -10.89 10.31
C GLU A 198 12.58 -10.02 11.50
N GLU A 199 13.49 -9.83 12.46
CA GLU A 199 13.22 -9.02 13.66
C GLU A 199 13.17 -7.50 13.38
N SER A 200 13.58 -7.08 12.19
CA SER A 200 13.55 -5.69 11.70
C SER A 200 12.62 -5.50 10.51
N ASP A 201 11.90 -6.54 10.09
CA ASP A 201 11.05 -6.52 8.90
C ASP A 201 9.68 -5.90 9.18
N GLY A 202 9.16 -6.04 10.40
CA GLY A 202 7.81 -5.63 10.75
C GLY A 202 6.78 -6.74 10.58
N TYR A 203 7.16 -7.99 10.89
CA TYR A 203 6.26 -9.14 10.87
C TYR A 203 4.98 -8.89 11.67
N THR A 204 3.84 -9.24 11.08
CA THR A 204 2.53 -8.77 11.50
C THR A 204 2.10 -9.20 12.92
N GLU A 205 2.61 -10.34 13.42
CA GLU A 205 2.39 -10.85 14.78
C GLU A 205 3.45 -10.36 15.80
N ALA A 206 4.34 -9.45 15.41
CA ALA A 206 5.31 -8.81 16.30
C ALA A 206 4.86 -7.41 16.78
N TRP A 207 3.54 -7.17 16.81
CA TRP A 207 2.95 -5.90 17.24
C TRP A 207 3.12 -5.62 18.74
N TYR A 208 2.96 -4.36 19.10
CA TYR A 208 3.01 -3.88 20.49
C TYR A 208 2.00 -2.74 20.74
N LEU A 209 1.38 -2.77 21.92
CA LEU A 209 0.48 -1.71 22.41
C LEU A 209 1.27 -0.45 22.83
N PRO A 210 0.63 0.73 22.91
CA PRO A 210 1.26 1.90 23.52
C PRO A 210 1.60 1.62 24.99
N ARG A 211 2.60 2.34 25.50
CA ARG A 211 2.92 2.32 26.94
C ARG A 211 1.93 3.20 27.73
N ALA A 212 0.66 2.83 27.70
CA ALA A 212 -0.40 3.56 28.39
C ALA A 212 -0.58 3.11 29.84
N ASN A 213 -1.06 4.01 30.70
CA ASN A 213 -1.30 3.76 32.13
C ASN A 213 -2.67 3.13 32.44
N ASN A 214 -3.52 2.93 31.43
CA ASN A 214 -4.89 2.44 31.56
C ASN A 214 -5.19 1.26 30.63
N ILE A 215 -4.17 0.48 30.22
CA ILE A 215 -4.40 -0.76 29.47
C ILE A 215 -5.34 -1.67 30.28
N PRO A 216 -6.47 -2.13 29.72
CA PRO A 216 -7.41 -2.95 30.47
C PRO A 216 -6.78 -4.27 30.96
N ALA A 217 -7.19 -4.71 32.15
CA ALA A 217 -6.76 -6.00 32.67
C ALA A 217 -7.20 -7.14 31.74
N GLY A 218 -6.32 -8.13 31.54
CA GLY A 218 -6.57 -9.26 30.64
C GLY A 218 -6.32 -8.96 29.16
N PHE A 219 -5.67 -7.85 28.83
CA PHE A 219 -5.20 -7.58 27.46
C PHE A 219 -3.74 -8.05 27.32
N ALA A 220 -3.42 -8.71 26.20
CA ALA A 220 -2.04 -8.86 25.76
C ALA A 220 -1.48 -7.49 25.38
N THR A 221 -0.22 -7.23 25.74
CA THR A 221 0.46 -5.98 25.39
C THR A 221 1.33 -6.08 24.15
N VAL A 222 1.57 -7.31 23.68
CA VAL A 222 2.45 -7.63 22.55
C VAL A 222 1.95 -8.89 21.84
N GLY A 223 2.26 -8.98 20.54
CA GLY A 223 1.97 -10.14 19.69
C GLY A 223 2.88 -11.35 19.96
N SER A 224 2.57 -12.47 19.31
CA SER A 224 3.20 -13.77 19.56
C SER A 224 4.69 -13.83 19.25
N PHE A 225 5.16 -13.06 18.26
CA PHE A 225 6.58 -13.04 17.87
C PHE A 225 7.37 -11.86 18.47
N TYR A 226 6.73 -10.94 19.19
CA TYR A 226 7.39 -9.75 19.71
C TYR A 226 8.55 -10.08 20.66
N ASP A 227 8.33 -10.97 21.64
CA ASP A 227 9.36 -11.29 22.64
C ASP A 227 10.55 -12.04 22.01
N GLU A 228 10.29 -12.95 21.06
CA GLU A 228 11.32 -13.66 20.30
C GLU A 228 12.19 -12.67 19.51
N PHE A 229 11.57 -11.77 18.75
CA PHE A 229 12.29 -10.80 17.93
C PHE A 229 13.02 -9.76 18.77
N ARG A 230 12.45 -9.36 19.91
CA ARG A 230 13.13 -8.52 20.90
C ARG A 230 14.40 -9.18 21.42
N GLU A 231 14.35 -10.47 21.75
CA GLU A 231 15.51 -11.23 22.24
C GLU A 231 16.55 -11.40 21.14
N LYS A 232 16.13 -11.79 19.94
CA LYS A 232 17.01 -11.91 18.78
C LYS A 232 17.72 -10.58 18.45
N PHE A 233 17.00 -9.46 18.46
CA PHE A 233 17.58 -8.14 18.24
C PHE A 233 18.58 -7.78 19.36
N ALA A 234 18.26 -8.11 20.62
CA ALA A 234 19.16 -7.88 21.76
C ALA A 234 20.45 -8.69 21.64
N ASP A 235 20.37 -9.95 21.22
CA ASP A 235 21.54 -10.81 21.00
C ASP A 235 22.41 -10.32 19.84
N GLY A 236 21.79 -9.86 18.75
CA GLY A 236 22.49 -9.36 17.55
C GLY A 236 23.09 -7.97 17.70
N HIS A 237 22.49 -7.10 18.52
CA HIS A 237 22.83 -5.66 18.57
C HIS A 237 23.11 -5.11 19.97
N GLY A 238 22.98 -5.91 21.03
CA GLY A 238 23.21 -5.49 22.41
C GLY A 238 22.21 -4.45 22.94
N LEU A 239 21.03 -4.36 22.32
CA LEU A 239 19.97 -3.41 22.68
C LEU A 239 18.63 -4.12 22.82
N LYS A 240 17.96 -3.94 23.96
CA LYS A 240 16.65 -4.51 24.21
C LYS A 240 15.57 -3.46 23.95
N TRP A 241 14.46 -3.86 23.32
CA TRP A 241 13.32 -2.98 23.15
C TRP A 241 12.65 -2.67 24.47
N ASP A 242 12.20 -1.42 24.62
CA ASP A 242 11.40 -0.98 25.76
C ASP A 242 9.91 -1.25 25.51
N PRO A 243 9.08 -1.39 26.56
CA PRO A 243 7.63 -1.51 26.40
C PRO A 243 7.03 -0.39 25.55
N GLY A 244 6.18 -0.76 24.59
CA GLY A 244 5.57 0.17 23.63
C GLY A 244 6.50 0.62 22.50
N THR A 245 7.60 -0.11 22.29
CA THR A 245 8.56 0.16 21.22
C THR A 245 9.02 -1.11 20.52
N ALA A 246 9.51 -0.97 19.29
CA ALA A 246 10.38 -1.94 18.65
C ALA A 246 11.55 -1.20 17.98
N THR A 247 12.77 -1.72 18.09
CA THR A 247 13.95 -1.10 17.46
C THR A 247 14.43 -1.98 16.31
N PHE A 248 14.43 -1.43 15.11
CA PHE A 248 14.82 -2.12 13.87
C PHE A 248 16.15 -1.58 13.36
N GLN A 249 16.93 -2.43 12.71
CA GLN A 249 18.18 -2.03 12.07
C GLN A 249 18.21 -2.49 10.61
N TYR A 250 18.25 -1.53 9.71
CA TYR A 250 18.32 -1.74 8.27
C TYR A 250 19.78 -1.65 7.83
N ALA A 251 20.30 -2.74 7.23
CA ALA A 251 21.67 -2.80 6.75
C ALA A 251 21.93 -1.84 5.57
N ASN A 252 20.89 -1.64 4.73
CA ASN A 252 20.94 -0.84 3.51
C ASN A 252 21.96 -1.35 2.49
N ASP A 253 22.17 -2.66 2.42
CA ASP A 253 23.11 -3.35 1.53
C ASP A 253 22.54 -3.66 0.14
N GLN A 254 21.35 -3.13 -0.15
CA GLN A 254 20.70 -3.22 -1.44
C GLN A 254 20.95 -1.98 -2.33
N ARG A 255 20.52 -2.07 -3.58
CA ARG A 255 20.65 -1.00 -4.58
C ARG A 255 19.86 0.24 -4.18
N ALA A 256 20.35 1.42 -4.56
CA ALA A 256 19.59 2.67 -4.44
C ALA A 256 18.18 2.55 -5.06
N SER A 257 17.16 2.93 -4.29
CA SER A 257 15.76 2.66 -4.60
C SER A 257 14.82 3.61 -3.84
N THR A 258 13.54 3.56 -4.21
CA THR A 258 12.45 4.24 -3.48
C THR A 258 11.73 3.21 -2.62
N LEU A 259 12.03 3.22 -1.32
CA LEU A 259 11.31 2.45 -0.31
C LEU A 259 10.27 3.34 0.38
N TRP A 260 9.43 2.71 1.19
CA TRP A 260 8.49 3.42 2.05
C TRP A 260 8.24 2.58 3.31
N PHE A 261 7.81 3.24 4.39
CA PHE A 261 7.46 2.57 5.64
C PHE A 261 6.02 2.87 6.01
N HIS A 262 5.33 1.89 6.57
CA HIS A 262 3.92 1.96 6.95
C HIS A 262 3.62 0.95 8.07
N ASP A 263 2.43 1.03 8.67
CA ASP A 263 1.96 0.00 9.59
C ASP A 263 1.65 -1.32 8.87
N HIS A 264 1.87 -2.47 9.53
CA HIS A 264 1.66 -3.83 9.00
C HIS A 264 1.01 -4.75 10.05
N THR A 265 0.14 -4.19 10.89
CA THR A 265 -0.46 -4.89 12.03
C THR A 265 -1.56 -5.85 11.59
N LEU A 266 -1.50 -7.10 12.08
CA LEU A 266 -2.40 -8.18 11.65
C LEU A 266 -3.87 -7.77 11.77
N GLY A 267 -4.60 -7.83 10.65
CA GLY A 267 -6.04 -7.52 10.57
C GLY A 267 -6.40 -6.05 10.77
N LEU A 268 -5.42 -5.15 10.81
CA LEU A 268 -5.57 -3.71 11.04
C LEU A 268 -4.83 -2.82 10.03
N THR A 269 -4.03 -3.37 9.12
CA THR A 269 -3.23 -2.59 8.16
C THR A 269 -4.12 -1.61 7.39
N ARG A 270 -5.29 -2.04 6.92
CA ARG A 270 -6.22 -1.19 6.14
C ARG A 270 -6.66 0.06 6.90
N LEU A 271 -6.82 -0.05 8.22
CA LEU A 271 -7.32 1.02 9.07
C LEU A 271 -6.16 1.90 9.56
N ASN A 272 -5.07 1.27 9.99
CA ASN A 272 -3.89 1.96 10.47
C ASN A 272 -3.29 2.80 9.34
N VAL A 273 -3.05 2.25 8.15
CA VAL A 273 -2.53 3.00 6.98
C VAL A 273 -3.52 4.09 6.53
N TYR A 274 -4.82 3.82 6.55
CA TYR A 274 -5.84 4.82 6.19
C TYR A 274 -5.81 6.04 7.12
N ALA A 275 -5.53 5.83 8.41
CA ALA A 275 -5.37 6.90 9.40
C ALA A 275 -4.18 7.85 9.10
N GLY A 276 -3.19 7.43 8.31
CA GLY A 276 -2.10 8.28 7.79
C GLY A 276 -0.62 7.90 8.03
N PRO A 277 -0.23 6.95 8.91
CA PRO A 277 1.16 6.62 9.18
C PRO A 277 1.80 5.86 7.99
N ALA A 278 2.32 6.63 7.03
CA ALA A 278 3.15 6.16 5.93
C ALA A 278 4.21 7.23 5.60
N GLY A 279 5.40 6.85 5.15
CA GLY A 279 6.46 7.77 4.78
C GLY A 279 7.48 7.17 3.82
N PHE A 280 8.22 8.01 3.09
CA PHE A 280 9.25 7.54 2.17
C PHE A 280 10.54 7.19 2.90
N TYR A 281 11.24 6.20 2.37
CA TYR A 281 12.62 5.89 2.72
C TYR A 281 13.43 5.86 1.42
N LEU A 282 14.29 6.86 1.22
CA LEU A 282 15.05 7.00 -0.03
C LEU A 282 16.48 6.51 0.18
N LEU A 283 16.81 5.39 -0.47
CA LEU A 283 18.15 4.82 -0.42
C LEU A 283 19.00 5.39 -1.57
N ARG A 284 20.15 5.97 -1.22
CA ARG A 284 21.03 6.70 -2.14
C ARG A 284 22.42 6.08 -2.24
N GLY A 285 23.07 6.26 -3.39
CA GLY A 285 24.48 5.91 -3.58
C GLY A 285 24.74 4.44 -3.91
N GLY A 286 26.00 4.03 -3.75
CA GLY A 286 26.49 2.74 -4.23
C GLY A 286 26.58 2.65 -5.76
N ASP A 287 26.99 1.50 -6.27
CA ASP A 287 27.15 1.25 -7.73
C ASP A 287 25.80 1.17 -8.48
N GLY A 288 24.70 1.11 -7.74
CA GLY A 288 23.33 1.10 -8.26
C GLY A 288 22.75 2.49 -8.49
N ASP A 289 23.44 3.58 -8.13
CA ASP A 289 22.98 4.96 -8.30
C ASP A 289 23.74 5.72 -9.41
N LEU A 290 23.30 6.94 -9.72
CA LEU A 290 23.97 7.83 -10.67
C LEU A 290 24.79 8.93 -9.98
N PRO A 291 25.85 9.44 -10.64
CA PRO A 291 26.61 10.57 -10.13
C PRO A 291 25.74 11.81 -9.88
N LYS A 292 26.11 12.58 -8.85
CA LYS A 292 25.44 13.85 -8.52
C LYS A 292 25.37 14.76 -9.75
N GLY A 293 24.18 15.30 -10.01
CA GLY A 293 23.92 16.22 -11.12
C GLY A 293 23.49 15.54 -12.43
N ALA A 294 23.56 14.20 -12.53
CA ALA A 294 23.02 13.48 -13.68
C ALA A 294 21.49 13.57 -13.75
N LEU A 295 20.83 13.45 -12.59
CA LEU A 295 19.37 13.47 -12.44
C LEU A 295 18.86 14.85 -12.02
N PRO A 296 17.58 15.18 -12.28
CA PRO A 296 16.94 16.36 -11.73
C PRO A 296 17.05 16.41 -10.21
N GLY A 297 17.35 17.59 -9.68
CA GLY A 297 17.48 17.87 -8.25
C GLY A 297 17.59 19.38 -8.00
N PRO A 298 17.65 19.83 -6.74
CA PRO A 298 17.84 19.01 -5.53
C PRO A 298 16.56 18.31 -5.05
N ALA A 299 16.75 17.25 -4.25
CA ALA A 299 15.72 16.71 -3.36
C ALA A 299 15.69 17.49 -2.04
N PRO A 300 14.62 17.38 -1.24
CA PRO A 300 14.62 17.84 0.14
C PRO A 300 15.80 17.27 0.93
N ALA A 301 16.45 18.14 1.69
CA ALA A 301 17.52 17.81 2.62
C ALA A 301 17.22 18.40 4.01
N PHE A 302 17.74 17.74 5.04
CA PHE A 302 17.60 18.23 6.41
C PHE A 302 18.27 19.61 6.56
N GLY A 303 17.55 20.57 7.13
CA GLY A 303 18.04 21.93 7.36
C GLY A 303 17.94 22.86 6.15
N ASP A 304 17.25 22.44 5.08
CA ASP A 304 16.99 23.33 3.93
C ASP A 304 16.24 24.59 4.35
N ARG A 305 16.56 25.69 3.65
CA ARG A 305 15.96 26.99 3.93
C ARG A 305 14.51 27.02 3.45
N PRO A 306 13.63 27.76 4.14
CA PRO A 306 12.29 28.05 3.63
C PRO A 306 12.35 28.58 2.19
N GLY A 307 11.48 28.08 1.31
CA GLY A 307 11.43 28.48 -0.10
C GLY A 307 12.46 27.81 -1.02
N THR A 308 13.21 26.81 -0.54
CA THR A 308 14.05 25.97 -1.41
C THR A 308 13.19 25.31 -2.49
N ARG A 309 13.60 25.47 -3.76
CA ARG A 309 12.94 24.79 -4.89
C ARG A 309 13.54 23.41 -5.09
N TYR A 310 12.69 22.41 -5.11
CA TYR A 310 13.07 21.01 -5.31
C TYR A 310 12.70 20.57 -6.72
N HIS A 311 13.56 19.76 -7.33
CA HIS A 311 13.30 19.13 -8.62
C HIS A 311 13.37 17.60 -8.54
N GLU A 312 13.58 17.07 -7.34
CA GLU A 312 13.31 15.68 -7.02
C GLU A 312 12.26 15.65 -5.90
N ILE A 313 11.08 15.08 -6.18
CA ILE A 313 9.91 15.19 -5.29
C ILE A 313 9.28 13.80 -5.11
N PRO A 314 9.21 13.28 -3.89
CA PRO A 314 8.42 12.10 -3.59
C PRO A 314 6.92 12.46 -3.53
N LEU A 315 6.08 11.64 -4.17
CA LEU A 315 4.64 11.84 -4.31
C LEU A 315 3.91 10.58 -3.86
N ALA A 316 3.40 10.58 -2.64
CA ALA A 316 2.46 9.58 -2.16
C ALA A 316 1.05 10.00 -2.60
N ILE A 317 0.43 9.18 -3.45
CA ILE A 317 -0.93 9.37 -3.93
C ILE A 317 -1.83 8.38 -3.21
N GLN A 318 -2.89 8.87 -2.59
CA GLN A 318 -3.83 8.09 -1.80
C GLN A 318 -5.26 8.58 -2.08
N ASP A 319 -6.26 7.76 -1.83
CA ASP A 319 -7.65 8.18 -1.81
C ASP A 319 -8.19 8.18 -0.37
N ARG A 320 -8.96 9.21 -0.02
CA ARG A 320 -9.63 9.36 1.28
C ARG A 320 -11.05 9.85 1.07
N SER A 321 -11.90 9.61 2.05
CA SER A 321 -13.26 10.13 2.14
C SER A 321 -13.36 10.86 3.48
N PHE A 322 -14.21 11.88 3.53
CA PHE A 322 -14.31 12.74 4.70
C PHE A 322 -15.76 12.87 5.13
N ASN A 323 -15.98 13.08 6.42
CA ASN A 323 -17.24 13.55 6.95
C ASN A 323 -17.31 15.07 6.82
N SER A 324 -18.52 15.64 6.91
CA SER A 324 -18.76 17.08 6.82
C SER A 324 -18.06 17.91 7.91
N ASP A 325 -17.67 17.29 9.02
CA ASP A 325 -16.84 17.90 10.07
C ASP A 325 -15.33 17.83 9.80
N GLY A 326 -14.92 17.29 8.65
CA GLY A 326 -13.53 17.14 8.21
C GLY A 326 -12.81 15.92 8.75
N SER A 327 -13.44 15.09 9.59
CA SER A 327 -12.89 13.81 10.02
C SER A 327 -12.84 12.79 8.87
N LEU A 328 -11.98 11.78 8.97
CA LEU A 328 -11.92 10.69 8.00
C LEU A 328 -13.22 9.86 8.03
N PHE A 329 -13.73 9.52 6.85
CA PHE A 329 -14.80 8.54 6.69
C PHE A 329 -14.22 7.21 6.24
N TYR A 330 -14.60 6.14 6.92
CA TYR A 330 -14.37 4.75 6.52
C TYR A 330 -15.62 3.94 6.85
N PRO A 331 -16.05 2.98 6.00
CA PRO A 331 -17.24 2.18 6.27
C PRO A 331 -17.22 1.51 7.64
N THR A 332 -18.32 1.63 8.38
CA THR A 332 -18.47 1.04 9.72
C THR A 332 -19.39 -0.18 9.73
N SER A 333 -19.78 -0.66 8.56
CA SER A 333 -20.65 -1.83 8.40
C SER A 333 -20.41 -2.47 7.04
N ARG A 334 -20.59 -3.79 6.98
CA ARG A 334 -20.62 -4.57 5.74
C ARG A 334 -21.74 -4.16 4.79
N GLU A 335 -22.86 -3.65 5.33
CA GLU A 335 -24.00 -3.17 4.52
C GLU A 335 -23.58 -2.10 3.50
N PHE A 336 -22.51 -1.36 3.79
CA PHE A 336 -21.96 -0.37 2.86
C PHE A 336 -21.57 -0.94 1.50
N PHE A 337 -20.99 -2.15 1.48
CA PHE A 337 -20.43 -2.74 0.26
C PHE A 337 -21.47 -3.51 -0.55
N ASP A 338 -22.22 -4.42 0.08
CA ASP A 338 -23.15 -5.32 -0.62
C ASP A 338 -24.61 -5.19 -0.17
N GLY A 339 -24.93 -4.24 0.70
CA GLY A 339 -26.28 -4.08 1.26
C GLY A 339 -26.71 -5.20 2.21
N PHE A 340 -25.80 -6.13 2.57
CA PHE A 340 -26.12 -7.19 3.52
C PHE A 340 -26.18 -6.62 4.94
N ALA A 341 -27.39 -6.37 5.42
CA ALA A 341 -27.68 -5.86 6.77
C ALA A 341 -27.65 -6.94 7.88
N GLY A 342 -27.15 -8.13 7.57
CA GLY A 342 -27.10 -9.28 8.47
C GLY A 342 -28.19 -10.34 8.19
N PRO A 343 -28.25 -11.39 9.03
CA PRO A 343 -27.49 -11.55 10.26
C PRO A 343 -26.00 -11.81 10.01
N TYR A 344 -25.13 -11.26 10.86
CA TYR A 344 -23.66 -11.43 10.81
C TYR A 344 -23.19 -12.58 11.73
N ILE A 345 -21.86 -12.72 11.90
CA ILE A 345 -21.26 -13.56 12.94
C ILE A 345 -21.94 -13.32 14.30
N PRO A 346 -22.28 -14.36 15.08
CA PRO A 346 -22.00 -15.78 14.82
C PRO A 346 -23.11 -16.54 14.07
N THR A 347 -24.20 -15.88 13.68
CA THR A 347 -25.32 -16.54 12.99
C THR A 347 -24.94 -16.94 11.56
N THR A 348 -24.10 -16.13 10.92
CA THR A 348 -23.47 -16.40 9.62
C THR A 348 -21.95 -16.29 9.75
N ASP A 349 -21.25 -16.45 8.65
CA ASP A 349 -19.80 -16.26 8.47
C ASP A 349 -19.43 -14.85 7.99
N VAL A 350 -20.41 -13.94 7.84
CA VAL A 350 -20.17 -12.58 7.34
C VAL A 350 -19.71 -11.65 8.47
N PRO A 351 -18.53 -11.01 8.35
CA PRO A 351 -18.08 -9.99 9.30
C PRO A 351 -19.01 -8.77 9.31
N PRO A 352 -19.26 -8.13 10.46
CA PRO A 352 -20.20 -7.02 10.55
C PRO A 352 -19.66 -5.70 9.99
N ILE A 353 -18.33 -5.51 9.90
CA ILE A 353 -17.70 -4.22 9.57
C ILE A 353 -16.75 -4.32 8.38
N TRP A 354 -16.00 -5.42 8.22
CA TRP A 354 -15.07 -5.58 7.09
C TRP A 354 -15.77 -5.55 5.74
N ASN A 355 -15.21 -4.78 4.81
CA ASN A 355 -15.65 -4.69 3.42
C ASN A 355 -14.50 -5.21 2.53
N PRO A 356 -14.77 -6.01 1.47
CA PRO A 356 -13.74 -6.62 0.63
C PRO A 356 -12.80 -5.62 -0.03
N GLU A 357 -13.32 -4.46 -0.46
CA GLU A 357 -12.53 -3.32 -0.91
C GLU A 357 -13.17 -2.01 -0.47
N PHE A 358 -12.37 -0.95 -0.41
CA PHE A 358 -12.88 0.40 -0.25
C PHE A 358 -12.22 1.39 -1.22
N PHE A 359 -13.05 1.97 -2.08
CA PHE A 359 -12.66 3.02 -3.03
C PHE A 359 -13.12 4.38 -2.51
N ALA A 360 -12.19 5.16 -1.99
CA ALA A 360 -12.51 6.46 -1.44
C ALA A 360 -12.66 7.53 -2.54
N ASN A 361 -13.36 8.62 -2.24
CA ASN A 361 -13.88 9.53 -3.27
C ASN A 361 -13.07 10.83 -3.47
N THR A 362 -11.99 11.04 -2.71
CA THR A 362 -11.14 12.23 -2.78
C THR A 362 -9.67 11.85 -2.92
N MET A 363 -9.01 12.35 -3.98
CA MET A 363 -7.57 12.15 -4.16
C MET A 363 -6.77 13.07 -3.23
N VAL A 364 -5.82 12.47 -2.53
CA VAL A 364 -4.86 13.11 -1.63
C VAL A 364 -3.45 12.88 -2.18
N VAL A 365 -2.69 13.96 -2.35
CA VAL A 365 -1.27 13.90 -2.71
C VAL A 365 -0.47 14.57 -1.61
N ASN A 366 0.44 13.83 -1.00
CA ASN A 366 1.23 14.28 0.14
C ASN A 366 0.39 15.00 1.22
N GLY A 367 -0.75 14.41 1.59
CA GLY A 367 -1.58 14.90 2.69
C GLY A 367 -2.40 16.15 2.37
N ARG A 368 -2.58 16.51 1.09
CA ARG A 368 -3.49 17.57 0.64
C ARG A 368 -4.44 17.03 -0.42
N THR A 369 -5.71 17.42 -0.36
CA THR A 369 -6.67 17.09 -1.43
C THR A 369 -6.41 17.94 -2.67
N TRP A 370 -6.22 17.29 -3.83
CA TRP A 370 -6.00 17.94 -5.15
C TRP A 370 -5.08 19.17 -5.13
N PRO A 371 -3.80 19.05 -4.70
CA PRO A 371 -2.93 20.21 -4.60
C PRO A 371 -2.52 20.76 -5.98
N LYS A 372 -1.96 21.97 -5.99
CA LYS A 372 -1.22 22.52 -7.13
C LYS A 372 0.28 22.56 -6.85
N HIS A 373 1.09 22.49 -7.88
CA HIS A 373 2.53 22.68 -7.79
C HIS A 373 3.02 23.60 -8.91
N GLU A 374 3.69 24.69 -8.54
CA GLU A 374 4.37 25.55 -9.51
C GLU A 374 5.67 24.88 -9.94
N VAL A 375 5.78 24.57 -11.24
CA VAL A 375 6.97 23.95 -11.84
C VAL A 375 7.65 24.93 -12.77
N GLU A 376 8.97 24.90 -12.81
CA GLU A 376 9.75 25.61 -13.84
C GLU A 376 9.72 24.82 -15.17
N PRO A 377 9.92 25.46 -16.34
CA PRO A 377 9.99 24.77 -17.62
C PRO A 377 11.34 24.03 -17.77
N ARG A 378 11.48 22.95 -17.00
CA ARG A 378 12.68 22.11 -16.86
C ARG A 378 12.28 20.66 -16.52
N ARG A 379 13.26 19.78 -16.33
CA ARG A 379 13.02 18.41 -15.87
C ARG A 379 12.86 18.32 -14.36
N TYR A 380 11.92 17.48 -13.95
CA TYR A 380 11.66 17.08 -12.56
C TYR A 380 11.75 15.55 -12.46
N ARG A 381 12.30 15.06 -11.35
CA ARG A 381 12.28 13.64 -10.95
C ARG A 381 11.17 13.46 -9.92
N LEU A 382 10.13 12.74 -10.27
CA LEU A 382 8.99 12.44 -9.41
C LEU A 382 9.07 10.97 -8.99
N ARG A 383 9.04 10.73 -7.68
CA ARG A 383 9.02 9.37 -7.11
C ARG A 383 7.61 9.05 -6.66
N PHE A 384 6.84 8.43 -7.54
CA PHE A 384 5.45 8.07 -7.28
C PHE A 384 5.37 6.85 -6.38
N LEU A 385 4.43 6.88 -5.45
CA LEU A 385 3.93 5.75 -4.66
C LEU A 385 2.41 5.74 -4.79
N ASN A 386 1.84 4.60 -5.18
CA ASN A 386 0.42 4.35 -4.96
C ASN A 386 0.22 3.86 -3.51
N GLY A 387 -0.23 4.75 -2.64
CA GLY A 387 -0.56 4.48 -1.24
C GLY A 387 -2.07 4.42 -0.98
N CYS A 388 -2.88 4.20 -2.02
CA CYS A 388 -4.30 3.88 -1.87
C CYS A 388 -4.47 2.49 -1.25
N ASN A 389 -5.62 2.24 -0.62
CA ASN A 389 -5.89 0.93 -0.02
C ASN A 389 -6.14 -0.16 -1.09
N ALA A 390 -7.10 0.07 -1.98
CA ALA A 390 -7.49 -0.90 -3.03
C ALA A 390 -7.35 -0.36 -4.48
N ARG A 391 -7.27 0.97 -4.63
CA ARG A 391 -7.33 1.62 -5.94
C ARG A 391 -6.05 1.45 -6.77
N PHE A 392 -6.20 0.96 -7.99
CA PHE A 392 -5.18 1.05 -9.03
C PHE A 392 -5.19 2.43 -9.66
N LEU A 393 -4.01 2.98 -9.94
CA LEU A 393 -3.86 4.28 -10.58
C LEU A 393 -3.41 4.10 -12.02
N ILE A 394 -4.10 4.77 -12.95
CA ILE A 394 -3.67 4.92 -14.35
C ILE A 394 -3.44 6.40 -14.59
N LEU A 395 -2.21 6.85 -14.33
CA LEU A 395 -1.85 8.26 -14.33
C LEU A 395 -1.50 8.77 -15.73
N LYS A 396 -1.92 9.99 -16.03
CA LYS A 396 -1.50 10.77 -17.22
C LYS A 396 -1.31 12.23 -16.85
N ILE A 397 -0.42 12.92 -17.58
CA ILE A 397 -0.40 14.39 -17.58
C ILE A 397 -1.24 14.86 -18.77
N ALA A 398 -2.32 15.59 -18.51
CA ALA A 398 -3.26 16.09 -19.51
C ALA A 398 -3.34 17.62 -19.51
N ASP A 399 -3.87 18.19 -20.59
CA ASP A 399 -4.18 19.62 -20.74
C ASP A 399 -5.60 19.98 -20.23
N SER A 400 -6.41 18.98 -19.91
CA SER A 400 -7.74 19.11 -19.33
C SER A 400 -7.89 18.21 -18.09
N PRO A 401 -8.45 18.73 -16.98
CA PRO A 401 -8.69 17.91 -15.80
C PRO A 401 -9.81 16.88 -15.99
N THR A 402 -10.78 17.15 -16.87
CA THR A 402 -12.07 16.44 -16.91
C THR A 402 -12.37 15.72 -18.22
N VAL A 403 -11.71 16.05 -19.34
CA VAL A 403 -11.93 15.35 -20.61
C VAL A 403 -11.37 13.93 -20.54
N ARG A 404 -12.18 12.93 -20.93
CA ARG A 404 -11.80 11.50 -20.97
C ARG A 404 -12.26 10.84 -22.29
N PRO A 405 -11.56 9.80 -22.79
CA PRO A 405 -10.22 9.41 -22.38
C PRO A 405 -9.22 10.52 -22.74
N ALA A 406 -8.29 10.80 -21.84
CA ALA A 406 -7.36 11.90 -21.98
C ALA A 406 -6.18 11.53 -22.90
N ARG A 407 -5.74 12.51 -23.69
CA ARG A 407 -4.44 12.45 -24.35
C ARG A 407 -3.37 12.91 -23.38
N SER A 408 -2.24 12.22 -23.41
CA SER A 408 -1.04 12.65 -22.70
C SER A 408 -0.50 13.92 -23.35
N ALA A 409 -0.47 15.00 -22.59
CA ALA A 409 0.14 16.27 -22.98
C ALA A 409 1.66 16.25 -22.77
N VAL A 410 2.13 15.54 -21.74
CA VAL A 410 3.55 15.36 -21.43
C VAL A 410 3.78 13.89 -21.07
N PRO A 411 4.71 13.18 -21.75
CA PRO A 411 5.00 11.80 -21.42
C PRO A 411 5.75 11.69 -20.09
N PHE A 412 5.64 10.53 -19.48
CA PHE A 412 6.53 10.09 -18.42
C PHE A 412 7.77 9.43 -19.00
N TRP A 413 8.92 9.65 -18.37
CA TRP A 413 10.12 8.85 -18.59
C TRP A 413 10.42 8.06 -17.32
N GLN A 414 9.91 6.84 -17.23
CA GLN A 414 10.21 5.98 -16.09
C GLN A 414 11.66 5.51 -16.17
N ILE A 415 12.42 5.77 -15.11
CA ILE A 415 13.83 5.40 -14.99
C ILE A 415 14.06 4.34 -13.93
N GLY A 416 13.11 4.13 -13.02
CA GLY A 416 13.20 3.12 -11.97
C GLY A 416 11.84 2.61 -11.52
N ASN A 417 11.88 1.50 -10.81
CA ASN A 417 10.76 0.86 -10.13
C ASN A 417 11.17 0.60 -8.65
N GLU A 418 10.55 -0.38 -8.00
CA GLU A 418 10.70 -0.64 -6.57
C GLU A 418 12.16 -0.93 -6.17
N GLY A 419 12.85 -1.80 -6.92
CA GLY A 419 14.23 -2.24 -6.66
C GLY A 419 15.32 -1.35 -7.28
N GLY A 420 14.97 -0.13 -7.70
CA GLY A 420 15.91 0.86 -8.25
C GLY A 420 15.78 1.10 -9.75
N PHE A 421 16.88 1.48 -10.41
CA PHE A 421 16.84 1.85 -11.83
C PHE A 421 16.54 0.66 -12.76
N LEU A 422 15.78 0.94 -13.82
CA LEU A 422 15.52 0.08 -14.96
C LEU A 422 16.79 -0.11 -15.83
N PRO A 423 16.82 -1.08 -16.77
CA PRO A 423 17.93 -1.24 -17.71
C PRO A 423 18.13 -0.02 -18.64
N ALA A 424 17.05 0.70 -18.94
CA ALA A 424 17.05 1.94 -19.72
C ALA A 424 15.79 2.76 -19.38
N PRO A 425 15.81 4.09 -19.57
CA PRO A 425 14.63 4.93 -19.46
C PRO A 425 13.53 4.47 -20.43
N VAL A 426 12.29 4.42 -19.96
CA VAL A 426 11.12 4.01 -20.73
C VAL A 426 10.18 5.21 -20.87
N ARG A 427 9.91 5.63 -22.11
CA ARG A 427 8.94 6.68 -22.41
C ARG A 427 7.53 6.10 -22.41
N LEU A 428 6.66 6.65 -21.58
CA LEU A 428 5.29 6.18 -21.36
C LEU A 428 4.31 7.35 -21.49
N GLU A 429 3.18 7.12 -22.15
CA GLU A 429 2.08 8.08 -22.18
C GLU A 429 1.13 7.94 -20.97
N ARG A 430 1.29 6.88 -20.17
CA ARG A 430 0.57 6.63 -18.92
C ARG A 430 1.41 5.81 -17.97
N LEU A 431 1.18 5.94 -16.66
CA LEU A 431 1.75 5.06 -15.63
C LEU A 431 0.62 4.24 -15.01
N LEU A 432 0.73 2.91 -15.09
CA LEU A 432 -0.09 2.00 -14.30
C LEU A 432 0.66 1.71 -12.99
N LEU A 433 0.00 1.93 -11.86
CA LEU A 433 0.53 1.65 -10.52
C LEU A 433 -0.53 0.92 -9.71
N ALA A 434 -0.24 -0.31 -9.31
CA ALA A 434 -1.02 -1.02 -8.31
C ALA A 434 -0.61 -0.57 -6.89
N ASN A 435 -1.36 -1.00 -5.88
CA ASN A 435 -1.11 -0.65 -4.49
C ASN A 435 0.34 -1.02 -4.09
N ALA A 436 1.01 -0.12 -3.38
CA ALA A 436 2.42 -0.20 -2.98
C ALA A 436 3.48 -0.23 -4.09
N GLU A 437 3.09 -0.16 -5.37
CA GLU A 437 4.07 0.01 -6.45
C GLU A 437 4.68 1.43 -6.43
N ARG A 438 5.96 1.51 -6.81
CA ARG A 438 6.69 2.77 -6.94
C ARG A 438 7.24 2.94 -8.34
N ALA A 439 7.15 4.16 -8.85
CA ALA A 439 7.78 4.55 -10.11
C ALA A 439 8.66 5.78 -9.91
N ASP A 440 9.93 5.66 -10.31
CA ASP A 440 10.86 6.77 -10.38
C ASP A 440 10.87 7.33 -11.81
N VAL A 441 10.43 8.58 -11.95
CA VAL A 441 9.99 9.13 -13.25
C VAL A 441 10.59 10.50 -13.47
N ILE A 442 11.07 10.76 -14.69
CA ILE A 442 11.39 12.11 -15.15
C ILE A 442 10.20 12.66 -15.94
N VAL A 443 9.75 13.86 -15.58
CA VAL A 443 8.82 14.67 -16.37
C VAL A 443 9.58 15.88 -16.90
N ASP A 444 9.50 16.12 -18.20
CA ASP A 444 10.22 17.19 -18.87
C ASP A 444 9.26 18.33 -19.26
N PHE A 445 9.27 19.42 -18.49
CA PHE A 445 8.50 20.63 -18.78
C PHE A 445 9.30 21.63 -19.65
N THR A 446 10.49 21.27 -20.15
CA THR A 446 11.33 22.16 -20.94
C THR A 446 10.59 22.64 -22.19
N GLY A 447 10.59 23.96 -22.41
CA GLY A 447 9.95 24.58 -23.57
C GLY A 447 8.42 24.70 -23.48
N ILE A 448 7.80 24.23 -22.39
CA ILE A 448 6.39 24.49 -22.13
C ILE A 448 6.25 25.96 -21.68
N PRO A 449 5.34 26.75 -22.28
CA PRO A 449 5.21 28.18 -21.96
C PRO A 449 4.82 28.43 -20.49
N GLU A 450 5.35 29.51 -19.93
CA GLU A 450 4.91 30.05 -18.64
C GLU A 450 3.40 30.34 -18.67
N GLY A 451 2.71 30.04 -17.58
CA GLY A 451 1.25 30.11 -17.45
C GLY A 451 0.50 28.88 -17.94
N THR A 452 1.18 27.89 -18.55
CA THR A 452 0.51 26.64 -18.94
C THR A 452 0.07 25.86 -17.71
N GLU A 453 -1.20 25.46 -17.68
CA GLU A 453 -1.73 24.54 -16.67
C GLU A 453 -1.78 23.12 -17.23
N LEU A 454 -1.24 22.18 -16.47
CA LEU A 454 -1.26 20.75 -16.78
C LEU A 454 -1.82 19.99 -15.58
N TYR A 455 -2.42 18.84 -15.82
CA TYR A 455 -3.15 18.10 -14.81
C TYR A 455 -2.61 16.68 -14.73
N LEU A 456 -2.13 16.28 -13.55
CA LEU A 456 -2.02 14.85 -13.25
C LEU A 456 -3.42 14.34 -12.99
N ILE A 457 -3.86 13.40 -13.81
CA ILE A 457 -5.18 12.77 -13.74
C ILE A 457 -5.04 11.27 -13.50
N ASN A 458 -6.11 10.65 -13.02
CA ASN A 458 -6.28 9.21 -12.96
C ASN A 458 -7.37 8.78 -13.96
N GLU A 459 -7.12 7.70 -14.69
CA GLU A 459 -8.12 7.01 -15.53
C GLU A 459 -8.50 5.62 -15.00
N GLY A 460 -7.84 5.12 -13.95
CA GLY A 460 -8.17 3.86 -13.30
C GLY A 460 -9.49 3.96 -12.56
N SER A 461 -10.38 2.99 -12.76
CA SER A 461 -11.75 2.97 -12.27
C SER A 461 -11.88 3.10 -10.74
N ASP A 462 -13.09 3.42 -10.29
CA ASP A 462 -13.54 3.39 -8.90
C ASP A 462 -14.05 1.99 -8.49
N GLU A 463 -13.44 0.93 -9.04
CA GLU A 463 -13.86 -0.47 -8.86
C GLU A 463 -12.63 -1.41 -8.93
N PRO A 464 -12.77 -2.70 -8.55
CA PRO A 464 -11.70 -3.69 -8.66
C PRO A 464 -11.11 -3.76 -10.07
N PHE A 465 -9.77 -3.79 -10.14
CA PHE A 465 -9.07 -3.72 -11.42
C PHE A 465 -8.93 -5.10 -12.04
N GLY A 466 -9.59 -5.36 -13.17
CA GLY A 466 -9.46 -6.64 -13.89
C GLY A 466 -8.24 -6.69 -14.82
N ARG A 467 -8.24 -5.85 -15.86
CA ARG A 467 -7.16 -5.61 -16.88
C ARG A 467 -7.80 -4.75 -17.98
N GLY A 468 -6.99 -4.08 -18.80
CA GLY A 468 -7.42 -3.56 -20.09
C GLY A 468 -7.41 -2.04 -20.20
N GLU A 469 -8.07 -1.54 -21.24
CA GLU A 469 -8.07 -0.11 -21.58
C GLU A 469 -9.22 0.65 -20.88
N PRO A 470 -8.93 1.75 -20.16
CA PRO A 470 -9.97 2.58 -19.56
C PRO A 470 -10.96 3.11 -20.60
N GLY A 471 -12.25 3.10 -20.26
CA GLY A 471 -13.35 3.46 -21.15
C GLY A 471 -13.70 2.41 -22.21
N VAL A 472 -13.01 1.27 -22.22
CA VAL A 472 -13.31 0.12 -23.08
C VAL A 472 -13.56 -1.13 -22.25
N ALA A 473 -12.62 -1.50 -21.39
CA ALA A 473 -12.70 -2.68 -20.53
C ALA A 473 -13.44 -2.39 -19.22
N PHE A 474 -13.30 -1.17 -18.70
CA PHE A 474 -13.92 -0.68 -17.46
C PHE A 474 -14.19 0.83 -17.56
N PRO A 475 -15.13 1.40 -16.79
CA PRO A 475 -15.36 2.84 -16.73
C PRO A 475 -14.11 3.61 -16.29
N VAL A 476 -13.91 4.82 -16.82
CA VAL A 476 -12.86 5.71 -16.30
C VAL A 476 -13.26 6.24 -14.91
N ALA A 477 -12.27 6.56 -14.08
CA ALA A 477 -12.46 7.30 -12.83
C ALA A 477 -13.37 8.52 -13.01
N ASP A 478 -14.18 8.84 -12.01
CA ASP A 478 -15.06 10.02 -12.05
C ASP A 478 -14.24 11.31 -12.32
N PRO A 479 -14.43 11.97 -13.49
CA PRO A 479 -13.68 13.17 -13.83
C PRO A 479 -13.91 14.33 -12.88
N ALA A 480 -15.02 14.36 -12.13
CA ALA A 480 -15.31 15.41 -11.15
C ALA A 480 -14.56 15.23 -9.82
N THR A 481 -14.06 14.02 -9.53
CA THR A 481 -13.52 13.65 -8.21
C THR A 481 -12.20 12.86 -8.34
N THR A 482 -12.25 11.54 -8.33
CA THR A 482 -11.12 10.60 -8.28
C THR A 482 -10.31 10.56 -9.57
N GLY A 483 -10.89 11.03 -10.68
CA GLY A 483 -10.19 11.21 -11.95
C GLY A 483 -9.20 12.37 -11.95
N GLN A 484 -9.23 13.26 -10.95
CA GLN A 484 -8.30 14.38 -10.81
C GLN A 484 -7.32 14.08 -9.66
N VAL A 485 -6.01 14.34 -9.84
CA VAL A 485 -4.99 14.04 -8.81
C VAL A 485 -4.31 15.32 -8.32
N MET A 486 -3.66 16.08 -9.20
CA MET A 486 -3.04 17.37 -8.85
C MET A 486 -2.84 18.23 -10.10
N LYS A 487 -2.58 19.53 -9.92
CA LYS A 487 -2.30 20.49 -11.00
C LYS A 487 -0.83 20.92 -11.00
N PHE A 488 -0.20 20.96 -12.17
CA PHE A 488 1.06 21.65 -12.40
C PHE A 488 0.77 23.01 -13.05
N VAL A 489 1.45 24.06 -12.58
CA VAL A 489 1.41 25.39 -13.20
C VAL A 489 2.83 25.74 -13.61
N VAL A 490 3.07 25.92 -14.91
CA VAL A 490 4.41 26.25 -15.40
C VAL A 490 4.71 27.72 -15.10
N GLY A 491 5.66 27.97 -14.20
CA GLY A 491 6.17 29.28 -13.83
C GLY A 491 7.41 29.70 -14.62
N PRO A 492 8.11 30.76 -14.21
CA PRO A 492 9.33 31.22 -14.86
C PRO A 492 10.53 30.31 -14.55
N LEU A 493 11.46 30.16 -15.52
CA LEU A 493 12.71 29.43 -15.30
C LEU A 493 13.67 30.25 -14.42
N ALA A 494 14.02 29.75 -13.23
CA ALA A 494 14.94 30.47 -12.35
C ALA A 494 16.41 30.27 -12.74
N SER A 495 16.76 29.10 -13.29
CA SER A 495 18.14 28.77 -13.66
C SER A 495 18.18 27.70 -14.75
N LYS A 496 19.31 27.61 -15.46
CA LYS A 496 19.50 26.58 -16.47
C LYS A 496 19.44 25.18 -15.84
N ASP A 497 18.64 24.30 -16.42
CA ASP A 497 18.63 22.89 -16.05
C ASP A 497 19.85 22.16 -16.63
N THR A 498 20.69 21.64 -15.72
CA THR A 498 21.93 20.93 -16.04
C THR A 498 21.81 19.42 -15.96
N SER A 499 20.63 18.87 -15.64
CA SER A 499 20.43 17.42 -15.63
C SER A 499 20.58 16.82 -17.03
N VAL A 500 20.75 15.50 -17.12
CA VAL A 500 20.88 14.78 -18.40
C VAL A 500 19.49 14.49 -18.98
N PRO A 501 19.24 14.71 -20.29
CA PRO A 501 17.94 14.41 -20.89
C PRO A 501 17.61 12.92 -20.75
N PRO A 502 16.34 12.56 -20.46
CA PRO A 502 16.00 11.17 -20.16
C PRO A 502 16.30 10.21 -21.32
N ASP A 503 16.13 10.63 -22.57
CA ASP A 503 16.49 9.86 -23.77
C ASP A 503 18.01 9.59 -23.92
N ARG A 504 18.84 10.39 -23.23
CA ARG A 504 20.31 10.29 -23.23
C ARG A 504 20.86 9.69 -21.95
N LEU A 505 20.00 9.43 -20.96
CA LEU A 505 20.41 8.88 -19.68
C LEU A 505 20.95 7.45 -19.88
N ARG A 506 21.98 7.10 -19.11
CA ARG A 506 22.56 5.76 -19.07
C ARG A 506 22.42 5.26 -17.66
N LEU A 507 21.54 4.27 -17.47
CA LEU A 507 21.23 3.74 -16.15
C LEU A 507 22.23 2.66 -15.74
N PRO A 508 22.47 2.47 -14.42
CA PRO A 508 23.37 1.45 -13.92
C PRO A 508 22.92 0.04 -14.34
N ARG A 509 23.89 -0.82 -14.65
CA ARG A 509 23.61 -2.19 -15.08
C ARG A 509 22.89 -2.98 -13.97
N ILE A 510 21.89 -3.74 -14.37
CA ILE A 510 21.23 -4.75 -13.54
C ILE A 510 21.90 -6.09 -13.82
N ARG A 511 22.24 -6.83 -12.76
CA ARG A 511 22.71 -8.21 -12.88
C ARG A 511 21.49 -9.12 -12.75
N PRO A 512 21.16 -9.90 -13.79
CA PRO A 512 20.03 -10.82 -13.68
C PRO A 512 20.26 -11.87 -12.59
N LEU A 513 19.18 -12.35 -12.01
CA LEU A 513 19.20 -13.49 -11.11
C LEU A 513 19.58 -14.75 -11.89
N GLY A 514 20.30 -15.65 -11.20
CA GLY A 514 20.70 -16.95 -11.74
C GLY A 514 19.52 -17.87 -12.04
N SER A 515 19.82 -19.12 -12.41
CA SER A 515 18.80 -20.16 -12.63
C SER A 515 18.02 -20.45 -11.34
N SER A 516 16.71 -20.62 -11.45
CA SER A 516 15.89 -21.09 -10.33
C SER A 516 16.13 -22.57 -10.05
N SER A 517 16.22 -22.91 -8.76
CA SER A 517 16.35 -24.26 -8.24
C SER A 517 15.02 -24.95 -7.99
N VAL A 518 13.95 -24.16 -7.78
CA VAL A 518 12.59 -24.61 -7.49
C VAL A 518 11.60 -23.72 -8.24
N THR A 519 10.48 -24.31 -8.69
CA THR A 519 9.29 -23.57 -9.11
C THR A 519 8.17 -23.84 -8.11
N ARG A 520 7.62 -22.79 -7.48
CA ARG A 520 6.46 -22.90 -6.57
C ARG A 520 5.19 -22.51 -7.29
N ARG A 521 4.12 -23.25 -7.07
CA ARG A 521 2.79 -22.98 -7.65
C ARG A 521 1.87 -22.53 -6.51
N LEU A 522 1.52 -21.26 -6.54
CA LEU A 522 0.76 -20.56 -5.51
C LEU A 522 -0.58 -20.11 -6.08
N SER A 523 -1.62 -20.09 -5.26
CA SER A 523 -2.97 -19.68 -5.66
C SER A 523 -3.41 -18.41 -4.96
N LEU A 524 -4.18 -17.60 -5.68
CA LEU A 524 -4.86 -16.41 -5.20
C LEU A 524 -6.37 -16.68 -5.35
N ASN A 525 -7.11 -16.55 -4.26
CA ASN A 525 -8.47 -17.05 -4.16
C ASN A 525 -9.37 -16.10 -3.37
N GLU A 526 -10.68 -16.21 -3.63
CA GLU A 526 -11.73 -15.58 -2.85
C GLU A 526 -12.63 -16.71 -2.30
N ALA A 527 -12.91 -16.66 -1.00
CA ALA A 527 -13.85 -17.57 -0.36
C ALA A 527 -15.20 -16.87 -0.18
N ASN A 528 -16.24 -17.53 -0.67
CA ASN A 528 -17.62 -17.06 -0.60
C ASN A 528 -18.40 -17.84 0.46
N SER A 529 -19.36 -17.16 1.11
CA SER A 529 -20.22 -17.78 2.11
C SER A 529 -20.97 -18.97 1.52
N THR A 530 -21.04 -20.06 2.30
CA THR A 530 -21.88 -21.23 1.99
C THR A 530 -23.13 -21.29 2.87
N ASN A 531 -23.33 -20.30 3.73
CA ASN A 531 -24.46 -20.26 4.65
C ASN A 531 -25.76 -19.94 3.88
N PRO A 532 -26.84 -20.72 4.06
CA PRO A 532 -28.09 -20.53 3.31
C PRO A 532 -28.83 -19.22 3.63
N LEU A 533 -28.43 -18.49 4.68
CA LEU A 533 -28.98 -17.18 5.04
C LEU A 533 -28.27 -16.02 4.33
N VAL A 534 -27.16 -16.29 3.65
CA VAL A 534 -26.33 -15.30 2.98
C VAL A 534 -26.54 -15.42 1.46
N PRO A 535 -26.64 -14.30 0.72
CA PRO A 535 -26.69 -14.35 -0.73
C PRO A 535 -25.52 -15.15 -1.33
N PRO A 536 -25.76 -16.01 -2.35
CA PRO A 536 -24.68 -16.72 -3.01
C PRO A 536 -23.65 -15.76 -3.62
N GLY A 537 -22.36 -16.05 -3.45
CA GLY A 537 -21.28 -15.21 -3.95
C GLY A 537 -20.96 -13.99 -3.09
N THR A 538 -21.40 -13.96 -1.83
CA THR A 538 -20.94 -12.97 -0.85
C THR A 538 -19.54 -13.35 -0.35
N PRO A 539 -18.50 -12.53 -0.61
CA PRO A 539 -17.14 -12.82 -0.17
C PRO A 539 -17.00 -12.65 1.34
N VAL A 540 -16.37 -13.63 1.99
CA VAL A 540 -16.16 -13.66 3.44
C VAL A 540 -14.69 -13.66 3.83
N GLN A 541 -13.78 -14.10 2.95
CA GLN A 541 -12.32 -14.08 3.12
C GLN A 541 -11.66 -14.01 1.74
N ASN A 542 -10.46 -13.43 1.68
CA ASN A 542 -9.55 -13.58 0.54
C ASN A 542 -8.39 -14.44 1.00
N LEU A 543 -8.00 -15.46 0.24
CA LEU A 543 -7.06 -16.47 0.72
C LEU A 543 -5.96 -16.74 -0.31
N LEU A 544 -4.73 -16.83 0.20
CA LEU A 544 -3.61 -17.36 -0.55
C LEU A 544 -3.53 -18.87 -0.36
N GLY A 545 -2.71 -19.54 -1.17
CA GLY A 545 -2.58 -20.97 -1.06
C GLY A 545 -1.64 -21.59 -2.07
N THR A 546 -1.83 -22.88 -2.32
CA THR A 546 -1.04 -23.65 -3.30
C THR A 546 -1.90 -24.12 -4.46
N VAL A 547 -1.27 -24.74 -5.47
CA VAL A 547 -1.95 -25.42 -6.57
C VAL A 547 -1.60 -26.90 -6.57
N ASP A 548 -2.62 -27.75 -6.56
CA ASP A 548 -2.44 -29.20 -6.54
C ASP A 548 -1.91 -29.76 -7.89
N SER A 549 -1.69 -31.08 -7.94
CA SER A 549 -1.23 -31.78 -9.14
C SER A 549 -2.25 -31.78 -10.28
N ALA A 550 -3.54 -31.60 -9.99
CA ALA A 550 -4.61 -31.49 -10.98
C ALA A 550 -4.79 -30.06 -11.49
N GLY A 551 -4.13 -29.07 -10.87
CA GLY A 551 -4.24 -27.66 -11.23
C GLY A 551 -5.31 -26.89 -10.45
N ASN A 552 -5.90 -27.49 -9.41
CA ASN A 552 -6.90 -26.82 -8.59
C ASN A 552 -6.24 -26.02 -7.47
N PRO A 553 -6.85 -24.90 -7.04
CA PRO A 553 -6.38 -24.17 -5.87
C PRO A 553 -6.63 -24.95 -4.58
N VAL A 554 -5.67 -24.88 -3.67
CA VAL A 554 -5.80 -25.29 -2.27
C VAL A 554 -5.65 -24.04 -1.42
N LEU A 555 -6.77 -23.57 -0.87
CA LEU A 555 -6.86 -22.36 -0.05
C LEU A 555 -6.24 -22.65 1.32
N LEU A 556 -5.47 -21.71 1.86
CA LEU A 556 -4.83 -21.80 3.16
C LEU A 556 -5.11 -20.53 3.96
N GLU A 557 -5.54 -20.71 5.21
CA GLU A 557 -5.67 -19.64 6.19
C GLU A 557 -4.29 -19.23 6.72
N TRP A 558 -4.17 -18.14 7.47
CA TRP A 558 -2.87 -17.72 8.04
C TRP A 558 -2.26 -18.78 8.97
N ASP A 559 -3.07 -19.43 9.79
CA ASP A 559 -2.62 -20.41 10.80
C ASP A 559 -2.28 -21.78 10.20
N ASP A 560 -2.59 -22.03 8.92
CA ASP A 560 -2.23 -23.28 8.26
C ASP A 560 -0.69 -23.45 8.17
N PRO A 561 -0.16 -24.69 8.18
CA PRO A 561 1.28 -24.94 8.12
C PRO A 561 1.99 -24.21 6.97
N VAL A 562 3.14 -23.60 7.25
CA VAL A 562 3.92 -22.83 6.26
C VAL A 562 4.33 -23.70 5.07
N THR A 563 3.88 -23.32 3.87
CA THR A 563 4.20 -23.99 2.60
C THR A 563 5.32 -23.29 1.82
N GLU A 564 5.48 -21.98 2.02
CA GLU A 564 6.51 -21.18 1.38
C GLU A 564 7.80 -21.26 2.21
N ASN A 565 8.65 -22.21 1.86
CA ASN A 565 9.88 -22.52 2.60
C ASN A 565 11.14 -22.58 1.73
N PRO A 566 11.61 -21.45 1.15
CA PRO A 566 12.85 -21.43 0.38
C PRO A 566 14.06 -21.87 1.21
N ARG A 567 14.97 -22.61 0.57
CA ARG A 567 16.27 -22.84 1.19
C ARG A 567 17.05 -21.53 1.20
N LEU A 568 17.82 -21.30 2.25
CA LEU A 568 18.71 -20.13 2.32
C LEU A 568 19.63 -20.10 1.08
N ASN A 569 19.73 -18.94 0.44
CA ASN A 569 20.42 -18.68 -0.82
C ASN A 569 19.81 -19.35 -2.07
N ALA A 570 18.63 -19.94 -1.99
CA ALA A 570 17.96 -20.46 -3.18
C ALA A 570 17.45 -19.32 -4.06
N THR A 571 17.67 -19.45 -5.36
CA THR A 571 16.87 -18.74 -6.36
C THR A 571 15.67 -19.62 -6.70
N GLU A 572 14.46 -19.06 -6.70
CA GLU A 572 13.24 -19.78 -7.05
C GLU A 572 12.40 -18.97 -8.04
N THR A 573 11.57 -19.68 -8.80
CA THR A 573 10.50 -19.06 -9.59
C THR A 573 9.18 -19.31 -8.88
N TRP A 574 8.40 -18.27 -8.62
CA TRP A 574 7.05 -18.39 -8.09
C TRP A 574 6.04 -18.17 -9.21
N GLU A 575 5.12 -19.11 -9.37
CA GLU A 575 3.98 -19.04 -10.27
C GLU A 575 2.74 -18.67 -9.45
N LEU A 576 2.25 -17.45 -9.65
CA LEU A 576 1.08 -16.89 -8.99
C LEU A 576 -0.15 -17.12 -9.88
N TYR A 577 -0.96 -18.11 -9.53
CA TYR A 577 -2.19 -18.46 -10.25
C TYR A 577 -3.35 -17.67 -9.68
N ASN A 578 -3.91 -16.77 -10.47
CA ASN A 578 -5.06 -15.98 -10.04
C ASN A 578 -6.39 -16.61 -10.48
N PHE A 579 -7.11 -17.20 -9.52
CA PHE A 579 -8.42 -17.82 -9.73
C PHE A 579 -9.59 -16.85 -9.48
N THR A 580 -9.31 -15.62 -9.05
CA THR A 580 -10.31 -14.59 -8.81
C THR A 580 -10.64 -13.81 -10.09
N VAL A 581 -11.59 -12.88 -9.98
CA VAL A 581 -11.96 -11.95 -11.05
C VAL A 581 -11.18 -10.64 -11.01
N ASP A 582 -10.42 -10.39 -9.94
CA ASP A 582 -9.68 -9.15 -9.69
C ASP A 582 -8.18 -9.33 -9.91
N ALA A 583 -7.49 -8.25 -10.25
CA ALA A 583 -6.04 -8.22 -10.22
C ALA A 583 -5.55 -7.93 -8.80
N HIS A 584 -4.54 -8.68 -8.36
CA HIS A 584 -3.96 -8.53 -7.03
C HIS A 584 -2.52 -8.01 -7.13
N PRO A 585 -2.15 -6.92 -6.46
CA PRO A 585 -0.76 -6.53 -6.27
C PRO A 585 -0.13 -7.47 -5.23
N ILE A 586 0.65 -8.45 -5.68
CA ILE A 586 1.32 -9.39 -4.78
C ILE A 586 2.69 -8.86 -4.37
N HIS A 587 2.87 -8.67 -3.07
CA HIS A 587 4.13 -8.30 -2.42
C HIS A 587 4.79 -9.51 -1.77
N ILE A 588 6.11 -9.62 -1.86
CA ILE A 588 6.92 -10.64 -1.18
C ILE A 588 7.98 -9.91 -0.36
N HIS A 589 7.98 -10.10 0.96
CA HIS A 589 8.97 -9.49 1.84
C HIS A 589 10.38 -10.08 1.59
N GLU A 590 11.40 -9.42 2.16
CA GLU A 590 12.84 -9.75 2.06
C GLU A 590 13.45 -9.57 0.67
N VAL A 591 12.75 -9.95 -0.39
CA VAL A 591 13.32 -10.02 -1.74
C VAL A 591 12.95 -8.82 -2.61
N ALA A 592 13.84 -8.51 -3.55
CA ALA A 592 13.46 -7.96 -4.83
C ALA A 592 13.56 -9.04 -5.91
N PHE A 593 12.61 -9.07 -6.84
CA PHE A 593 12.45 -10.11 -7.85
C PHE A 593 12.41 -9.58 -9.28
N GLU A 594 12.69 -10.46 -10.23
CA GLU A 594 12.46 -10.23 -11.66
C GLU A 594 11.06 -10.70 -12.02
N VAL A 595 10.29 -9.88 -12.75
CA VAL A 595 9.10 -10.40 -13.46
C VAL A 595 9.59 -11.21 -14.65
N VAL A 596 9.12 -12.45 -14.80
CA VAL A 596 9.58 -13.39 -15.83
C VAL A 596 8.65 -13.37 -17.04
N ASN A 597 7.35 -13.55 -16.81
CA ASN A 597 6.28 -13.48 -17.81
C ASN A 597 4.92 -13.48 -17.13
N ARG A 598 3.87 -13.28 -17.93
CA ARG A 598 2.49 -13.61 -17.58
C ARG A 598 1.92 -14.56 -18.62
N GLN A 599 1.04 -15.46 -18.20
CA GLN A 599 0.45 -16.46 -19.10
C GLN A 599 -1.02 -16.66 -18.78
N PRO A 600 -1.96 -16.38 -19.70
CA PRO A 600 -3.34 -16.82 -19.53
C PRO A 600 -3.41 -18.33 -19.32
N PHE A 601 -4.30 -18.82 -18.45
CA PHE A 601 -4.47 -20.27 -18.21
C PHE A 601 -4.64 -21.05 -19.53
N THR A 602 -5.28 -20.43 -20.50
CA THR A 602 -5.43 -20.91 -21.88
C THR A 602 -4.71 -20.00 -22.86
N GLY A 603 -3.38 -19.97 -22.81
CA GLY A 603 -2.60 -19.15 -23.74
C GLY A 603 -1.09 -19.32 -23.65
N SER A 604 -0.41 -18.60 -24.54
CA SER A 604 1.04 -18.50 -24.55
C SER A 604 1.52 -17.42 -23.57
N PRO A 605 2.70 -17.60 -22.95
CA PRO A 605 3.27 -16.58 -22.08
C PRO A 605 3.65 -15.31 -22.87
N THR A 606 3.43 -14.15 -22.26
CA THR A 606 3.88 -12.84 -22.73
C THR A 606 5.00 -12.32 -21.83
N PRO A 607 6.02 -11.66 -22.40
CA PRO A 607 7.12 -11.11 -21.60
C PRO A 607 6.62 -9.98 -20.69
N PRO A 608 7.42 -9.59 -19.68
CA PRO A 608 7.11 -8.44 -18.84
C PRO A 608 7.04 -7.16 -19.66
N GLU A 609 6.22 -6.23 -19.18
CA GLU A 609 6.14 -4.89 -19.74
C GLU A 609 7.49 -4.18 -19.64
N SER A 610 7.76 -3.22 -20.52
CA SER A 610 9.07 -2.56 -20.58
C SER A 610 9.45 -1.87 -19.26
N TRP A 611 8.46 -1.33 -18.53
CA TRP A 611 8.63 -0.70 -17.22
C TRP A 611 8.73 -1.68 -16.05
N GLU A 612 8.56 -2.98 -16.29
CA GLU A 612 8.70 -4.04 -15.28
C GLU A 612 10.05 -4.76 -15.35
N ARG A 613 10.92 -4.41 -16.31
CA ARG A 613 12.20 -5.09 -16.58
C ARG A 613 13.36 -4.73 -15.63
N GLY A 614 13.03 -4.15 -14.48
CA GLY A 614 13.95 -3.96 -13.35
C GLY A 614 13.73 -5.00 -12.26
N PHE A 615 14.17 -4.69 -11.05
CA PHE A 615 13.80 -5.45 -9.85
C PHE A 615 12.53 -4.85 -9.26
N LYS A 616 11.54 -5.69 -8.98
CA LYS A 616 10.27 -5.31 -8.34
C LYS A 616 10.17 -6.02 -6.99
N ASP A 617 9.34 -5.53 -6.08
CA ASP A 617 8.94 -6.27 -4.88
C ASP A 617 7.42 -6.46 -4.77
N THR A 618 6.67 -5.77 -5.62
CA THR A 618 5.22 -5.92 -5.79
C THR A 618 4.92 -6.15 -7.27
N VAL A 619 4.00 -7.06 -7.60
CA VAL A 619 3.63 -7.39 -8.99
C VAL A 619 2.14 -7.54 -9.17
N ILE A 620 1.60 -7.02 -10.28
CA ILE A 620 0.20 -7.25 -10.64
C ILE A 620 0.02 -8.69 -11.13
N ALA A 621 -0.77 -9.47 -10.40
CA ALA A 621 -1.27 -10.78 -10.80
C ALA A 621 -2.68 -10.64 -11.38
N TYR A 622 -2.80 -10.67 -12.71
CA TYR A 622 -4.08 -10.49 -13.41
C TYR A 622 -4.98 -11.73 -13.30
N PRO A 623 -6.32 -11.56 -13.32
CA PRO A 623 -7.29 -12.65 -13.25
C PRO A 623 -7.15 -13.60 -14.43
N GLY A 624 -7.25 -14.91 -14.16
CA GLY A 624 -7.12 -15.95 -15.18
C GLY A 624 -5.73 -16.11 -15.79
N GLU A 625 -4.70 -15.50 -15.19
CA GLU A 625 -3.30 -15.61 -15.61
C GLU A 625 -2.42 -16.26 -14.53
N ILE A 626 -1.30 -16.82 -14.99
CA ILE A 626 -0.15 -17.21 -14.18
C ILE A 626 0.86 -16.08 -14.29
N THR A 627 1.11 -15.37 -13.20
CA THR A 627 2.20 -14.37 -13.13
C THR A 627 3.44 -15.03 -12.56
N ARG A 628 4.56 -14.96 -13.27
CA ARG A 628 5.82 -15.58 -12.85
C ARG A 628 6.82 -14.55 -12.40
N VAL A 629 7.31 -14.70 -11.17
CA VAL A 629 8.41 -13.91 -10.62
C VAL A 629 9.57 -14.81 -10.23
N LYS A 630 10.78 -14.27 -10.24
CA LYS A 630 11.98 -14.98 -9.83
C LYS A 630 12.71 -14.19 -8.77
N ALA A 631 12.97 -14.82 -7.63
CA ALA A 631 13.56 -14.20 -6.45
C ALA A 631 14.73 -15.03 -5.92
N ARG A 632 15.66 -14.38 -5.23
CA ARG A 632 16.71 -15.05 -4.44
C ARG A 632 16.48 -14.70 -2.98
N PHE A 633 16.43 -15.72 -2.13
CA PHE A 633 16.15 -15.61 -0.69
C PHE A 633 17.44 -15.80 0.11
N ASP A 634 18.05 -14.73 0.61
CA ASP A 634 19.40 -14.77 1.21
C ASP A 634 19.49 -14.30 2.68
N HIS A 635 18.38 -13.88 3.29
CA HIS A 635 18.23 -13.82 4.74
C HIS A 635 17.42 -15.00 5.30
N PRO A 636 17.96 -15.72 6.30
CA PRO A 636 17.17 -16.72 7.01
C PRO A 636 16.18 -16.01 7.94
N GLY A 637 15.00 -16.60 8.09
CA GLY A 637 14.00 -16.08 9.02
C GLY A 637 12.58 -16.23 8.50
N ARG A 638 11.67 -15.61 9.25
CA ARG A 638 10.24 -15.56 9.03
C ARG A 638 9.84 -14.21 8.44
N PHE A 639 9.11 -14.27 7.34
CA PHE A 639 8.65 -13.13 6.55
C PHE A 639 7.21 -13.40 6.10
N VAL A 640 6.64 -12.55 5.27
CA VAL A 640 5.31 -12.77 4.67
C VAL A 640 5.30 -12.51 3.17
N TRP A 641 4.28 -13.03 2.51
CA TRP A 641 3.88 -12.60 1.18
C TRP A 641 2.36 -12.40 1.17
N HIS A 642 1.88 -11.39 0.46
CA HIS A 642 0.47 -10.98 0.56
C HIS A 642 -0.01 -10.17 -0.64
N CYS A 643 -1.33 -10.06 -0.75
CA CYS A 643 -1.95 -9.03 -1.57
C CYS A 643 -1.84 -7.67 -0.88
N HIS A 644 -1.56 -6.62 -1.65
CA HIS A 644 -1.45 -5.25 -1.16
C HIS A 644 -2.72 -4.41 -1.39
N ILE A 645 -3.83 -5.06 -1.77
CA ILE A 645 -5.16 -4.55 -1.46
C ILE A 645 -5.33 -4.84 0.04
N VAL A 646 -5.18 -3.81 0.88
CA VAL A 646 -5.02 -4.00 2.33
C VAL A 646 -6.31 -4.52 3.00
N GLU A 647 -7.46 -4.36 2.36
CA GLU A 647 -8.69 -5.05 2.77
C GLU A 647 -8.60 -6.56 2.58
N HIS A 648 -7.94 -7.03 1.51
CA HIS A 648 -7.68 -8.46 1.28
C HIS A 648 -6.61 -8.98 2.25
N GLU A 649 -5.53 -8.22 2.45
CA GLU A 649 -4.46 -8.52 3.41
C GLU A 649 -5.03 -8.81 4.81
N ASP A 650 -5.87 -7.89 5.32
CA ASP A 650 -6.42 -7.94 6.67
C ASP A 650 -7.44 -9.04 6.90
N ASN A 651 -8.03 -9.59 5.83
CA ASN A 651 -8.92 -10.74 5.92
C ASN A 651 -8.34 -11.93 5.14
N GLU A 652 -7.08 -12.19 5.47
CA GLU A 652 -6.29 -13.41 5.25
C GLU A 652 -5.65 -13.64 3.88
N MET A 653 -5.58 -12.64 2.99
CA MET A 653 -4.83 -12.76 1.74
C MET A 653 -3.34 -12.53 1.94
N MET A 654 -2.81 -13.15 2.99
CA MET A 654 -1.45 -13.03 3.49
C MET A 654 -1.03 -14.37 4.09
N ARG A 655 0.20 -14.81 3.79
CA ARG A 655 0.75 -16.08 4.30
C ARG A 655 2.18 -15.91 4.80
N PRO A 656 2.55 -16.63 5.87
CA PRO A 656 3.93 -16.67 6.35
C PRO A 656 4.87 -17.36 5.33
N LEU A 657 6.10 -16.88 5.29
CA LEU A 657 7.23 -17.38 4.51
C LEU A 657 8.37 -17.73 5.47
N GLN A 658 8.97 -18.92 5.35
CA GLN A 658 10.08 -19.36 6.20
C GLN A 658 11.34 -19.69 5.38
N ILE A 659 12.33 -18.81 5.40
CA ILE A 659 13.59 -19.00 4.66
C ILE A 659 14.61 -19.71 5.54
N GLY A 660 15.23 -20.78 5.02
CA GLY A 660 16.37 -21.45 5.66
C GLY A 660 16.06 -22.26 6.94
N GLY A 661 14.83 -22.23 7.44
CA GLY A 661 14.40 -23.01 8.60
C GLY A 661 14.53 -24.51 8.40
N ARG A 662 14.87 -25.25 9.46
CA ARG A 662 14.66 -26.71 9.49
C ARG A 662 13.16 -26.96 9.37
N ARG A 663 12.74 -27.94 8.55
CA ARG A 663 11.38 -28.48 8.61
C ARG A 663 11.14 -28.94 10.04
N THR A 664 10.50 -28.12 10.87
CA THR A 664 9.99 -28.55 12.17
C THR A 664 8.67 -29.24 11.88
N GLU A 665 8.69 -30.57 11.92
CA GLU A 665 7.49 -31.39 11.99
C GLU A 665 6.72 -31.01 13.26
N GLY A 666 5.47 -30.57 13.11
CA GLY A 666 4.48 -30.50 14.18
C GLY A 666 4.52 -29.26 15.06
N HIS A 667 3.58 -28.34 14.81
CA HIS A 667 2.78 -27.74 15.87
C HIS A 667 1.30 -27.94 15.53
#